data_AF-A0A6I5VH66-F1
#
_entry.id   AF-A0A6I5VH66-F1
#
_cell.length_a   1.000
_cell.length_b   1.000
_cell.length_c   1.000
_cell.angle_alpha   90.00
_cell.angle_beta   90.00
_cell.angle_gamma   90.00
#
_symmetry.space_group_name_H-M   'P 1'
#
loop_
_entity.id
_entity.type
_entity.pdbx_description
1 polymer ?
#
loop_
_entity_poly.entity_id
_entity_poly.type
_entity_poly.pdbx_seq_one_letter_code
_entity_poly.pdbx_strand_id
1 'polypeptide(L)'
;MITNRGVAAKFLIMVCGVLLLIAGWSAGGRTAATAQPGRPAPATYTNAVSDSFSDTFADPSIIQAKDGWWYAYATADPLKAGDQPGLIHIARTKDFVNWEYRGTVFSSSNRPDYATAGAGLWAPDIRYIDGRYVLYFAVTDTTLNAGDLDNAIGVATAPRPDGPWTAADQPIIEPRLRAGTSDYLGTIDPSGFTDVGGQHYLYFGGYNGGIWAAKVSADGLTADSDYTQVTIDNRYEGGYLIRHDGWYYFMGSVANCCAGPTTGYSVYAGRSRSPLGPFVDQDGQSLMDPYVGGTNVIMQNGNTYIGPGHNAIATDAEGRTWIVYHAIDRNNPWLNAAFGINRRPMLIDRIDWIDGWPRTRAGAGPSDTPQVPPVTTSGLGITADDPAAGGVRGLTAGPDDDQAGHTAALTGTARTDRSAPAGSVRVRFDLKTDQPVTVQLGNPSDKVTTTVDPAAGRLSVTTAGHRHRRAASTALDWNSGWHTVTVQVDRHTVQAWAGESDLADPAAEVRISDDLGLPSAPVRLRGHGLLDNLTVRPVARQATRLVATPTAGRLLSDEEFSDPDLAGWTWVRPDADASVTGGQFVFPVQSGDLAGDDAHASVLLHDPPTTKGDWIVETKLDLDLGIDEVRNYQQAGLVAYRNDDDFARLDKVAIWNTRQVEFGRQLVATADGRTAWGGSIQARPADGPTWLRLAYHRTADGEHRFRAAVSRDGRHWIWGAVWTFAAGEVPRIGLVSQGGSSPATDARFDYVRFYAAK
;
A
#
# COMPACT_ATOMS: atom_id res chain seq x y z
N MET A 1 1.21 -29.49 -54.49
CA MET A 1 2.45 -30.24 -54.82
C MET A 1 2.98 -30.76 -53.48
N ILE A 2 3.03 -32.08 -53.20
CA ILE A 2 3.98 -33.08 -53.74
C ILE A 2 5.43 -32.61 -53.46
N THR A 3 6.32 -33.22 -52.64
CA THR A 3 6.36 -34.41 -51.73
C THR A 3 7.61 -34.25 -50.80
N ASN A 4 7.97 -35.05 -49.77
CA ASN A 4 7.57 -36.40 -49.30
C ASN A 4 7.90 -36.65 -47.79
N ARG A 5 7.65 -37.90 -47.35
CA ARG A 5 8.23 -38.73 -46.25
C ARG A 5 9.64 -38.35 -45.75
N GLY A 6 10.06 -38.57 -44.49
CA GLY A 6 9.52 -39.39 -43.38
C GLY A 6 10.26 -40.72 -43.19
N VAL A 7 10.59 -41.10 -41.93
CA VAL A 7 10.75 -42.46 -41.33
C VAL A 7 11.56 -42.37 -40.02
N ALA A 8 11.26 -43.26 -39.06
CA ALA A 8 11.87 -43.35 -37.73
C ALA A 8 12.56 -44.71 -37.50
N ALA A 9 13.25 -44.87 -36.35
CA ALA A 9 13.41 -46.09 -35.53
C ALA A 9 14.85 -46.45 -35.06
N LYS A 10 14.98 -46.38 -33.73
CA LYS A 10 15.82 -47.05 -32.70
C LYS A 10 16.66 -48.31 -33.03
N PHE A 11 17.59 -48.60 -32.08
CA PHE A 11 18.18 -49.90 -31.65
C PHE A 11 19.43 -50.42 -32.43
N LEU A 12 20.47 -51.10 -31.87
CA LEU A 12 20.82 -51.60 -30.50
C LEU A 12 22.32 -52.10 -30.41
N ILE A 13 23.00 -51.95 -29.23
CA ILE A 13 24.15 -52.72 -28.61
C ILE A 13 25.45 -53.12 -29.39
N MET A 14 26.65 -52.85 -28.81
CA MET A 14 27.65 -53.82 -28.21
C MET A 14 29.07 -53.20 -28.00
N VAL A 15 29.55 -52.89 -26.78
CA VAL A 15 30.41 -53.65 -25.81
C VAL A 15 31.88 -53.96 -26.21
N CYS A 16 32.83 -53.38 -25.45
CA CYS A 16 34.10 -53.92 -24.84
C CYS A 16 34.80 -52.71 -24.14
N GLY A 17 35.34 -52.72 -22.91
CA GLY A 17 36.26 -53.64 -22.22
C GLY A 17 37.71 -53.19 -22.47
N VAL A 18 38.66 -52.98 -21.53
CA VAL A 18 38.83 -53.20 -20.06
C VAL A 18 39.88 -52.14 -19.59
N LEU A 19 40.12 -51.77 -18.32
CA LEU A 19 40.92 -52.48 -17.29
C LEU A 19 41.00 -51.69 -15.96
N LEU A 20 41.14 -52.42 -14.84
CA LEU A 20 41.17 -51.90 -13.47
C LEU A 20 42.60 -51.51 -13.02
N LEU A 21 42.68 -50.72 -11.94
CA LEU A 21 43.65 -50.98 -10.86
C LEU A 21 43.01 -50.72 -9.48
N ILE A 22 43.22 -51.65 -8.56
CA ILE A 22 42.63 -51.68 -7.21
C ILE A 22 43.72 -51.36 -6.19
N ALA A 23 43.41 -50.47 -5.25
CA ALA A 23 44.02 -50.46 -3.92
C ALA A 23 42.92 -50.14 -2.92
N GLY A 24 42.71 -51.01 -1.92
CA GLY A 24 41.69 -50.79 -0.90
C GLY A 24 42.25 -51.06 0.48
N TRP A 25 41.54 -50.61 1.52
CA TRP A 25 41.47 -51.31 2.80
C TRP A 25 40.35 -50.80 3.71
N SER A 26 39.98 -51.65 4.68
CA SER A 26 39.12 -51.42 5.84
C SER A 26 37.67 -50.95 5.60
N ALA A 27 36.76 -51.93 5.58
CA ALA A 27 35.33 -51.70 5.78
C ALA A 27 35.04 -51.36 7.26
N GLY A 28 34.67 -50.11 7.53
CA GLY A 28 34.03 -49.71 8.78
C GLY A 28 32.52 -49.58 8.55
N GLY A 29 31.73 -50.48 9.12
CA GLY A 29 30.27 -50.48 8.95
C GLY A 29 29.64 -49.21 9.50
N ARG A 30 29.20 -48.31 8.62
CA ARG A 30 28.26 -47.23 8.96
C ARG A 30 26.89 -47.63 8.45
N THR A 31 25.98 -47.91 9.39
CA THR A 31 24.55 -47.96 9.14
C THR A 31 24.14 -46.72 8.36
N ALA A 32 23.49 -46.91 7.21
CA ALA A 32 22.91 -45.79 6.47
C ALA A 32 21.89 -45.11 7.37
N ALA A 33 22.24 -43.93 7.89
CA ALA A 33 21.28 -43.09 8.56
C ALA A 33 20.23 -42.71 7.52
N THR A 34 19.01 -43.26 7.67
CA THR A 34 17.84 -42.78 6.95
C THR A 34 17.72 -41.30 7.21
N ALA A 35 18.03 -40.48 6.21
CA ALA A 35 17.78 -39.05 6.27
C ALA A 35 16.30 -38.88 6.60
N GLN A 36 15.98 -38.18 7.69
CA GLN A 36 14.60 -37.78 7.93
C GLN A 36 14.14 -36.99 6.69
N PRO A 37 12.91 -37.20 6.19
CA PRO A 37 12.36 -36.33 5.16
C PRO A 37 12.46 -34.90 5.68
N GLY A 38 13.20 -34.06 4.95
CA GLY A 38 13.40 -32.67 5.33
C GLY A 38 12.04 -32.02 5.56
N ARG A 39 11.91 -31.26 6.65
CA ARG A 39 10.71 -30.46 6.91
C ARG A 39 10.37 -29.70 5.62
N PRO A 40 9.16 -29.82 5.07
CA PRO A 40 8.82 -29.16 3.81
C PRO A 40 9.11 -27.67 3.94
N ALA A 41 9.64 -27.08 2.87
CA ALA A 41 9.89 -25.65 2.83
C ALA A 41 8.61 -24.89 3.20
N PRO A 42 8.69 -23.78 3.94
CA PRO A 42 7.51 -22.95 4.19
C PRO A 42 6.88 -22.56 2.86
N ALA A 43 5.55 -22.54 2.78
CA ALA A 43 4.87 -21.94 1.64
C ALA A 43 5.30 -20.48 1.50
N THR A 44 5.52 -20.05 0.26
CA THR A 44 5.86 -18.67 -0.11
C THR A 44 4.96 -18.22 -1.23
N TYR A 45 4.60 -16.94 -1.24
CA TYR A 45 4.05 -16.29 -2.44
C TYR A 45 5.13 -15.45 -3.10
N THR A 46 4.97 -15.18 -4.39
CA THR A 46 5.67 -14.09 -5.08
C THR A 46 4.58 -13.20 -5.64
N ASN A 47 4.75 -11.88 -5.59
CA ASN A 47 3.82 -10.99 -6.26
C ASN A 47 3.88 -11.21 -7.80
N ALA A 48 2.79 -11.02 -8.53
CA ALA A 48 1.50 -10.53 -8.04
C ALA A 48 0.56 -11.69 -7.61
N VAL A 49 -0.17 -11.51 -6.51
CA VAL A 49 -1.01 -12.59 -5.94
C VAL A 49 -2.27 -12.87 -6.77
N SER A 50 -2.64 -11.98 -7.69
CA SER A 50 -3.72 -12.23 -8.66
C SER A 50 -3.33 -13.09 -9.86
N ASP A 51 -2.04 -13.32 -10.14
CA ASP A 51 -1.55 -13.91 -11.40
C ASP A 51 -2.15 -15.29 -11.73
N SER A 52 -2.61 -16.03 -10.72
CA SER A 52 -3.26 -17.34 -10.92
C SER A 52 -4.64 -17.26 -11.58
N PHE A 53 -5.31 -16.09 -11.51
CA PHE A 53 -6.65 -15.91 -12.04
C PHE A 53 -6.84 -14.66 -12.92
N SER A 54 -6.02 -13.60 -12.76
CA SER A 54 -6.17 -12.32 -13.48
C SER A 54 -4.86 -11.63 -13.84
N ASP A 55 -4.88 -10.88 -14.95
CA ASP A 55 -3.81 -9.97 -15.36
C ASP A 55 -3.95 -8.57 -14.72
N THR A 56 -5.18 -8.17 -14.41
CA THR A 56 -5.49 -6.92 -13.68
C THR A 56 -6.52 -7.19 -12.60
N PHE A 57 -6.30 -6.67 -11.40
CA PHE A 57 -7.21 -6.76 -10.27
C PHE A 57 -7.04 -5.49 -9.46
N ALA A 58 -7.30 -4.38 -10.13
CA ALA A 58 -6.91 -3.06 -9.69
C ALA A 58 -7.85 -2.50 -8.64
N ASP A 59 -7.35 -1.49 -7.93
CA ASP A 59 -8.05 -0.80 -6.86
C ASP A 59 -8.60 -1.80 -5.80
N PRO A 60 -7.73 -2.67 -5.23
CA PRO A 60 -8.18 -3.82 -4.44
C PRO A 60 -8.62 -3.44 -3.02
N SER A 61 -9.84 -3.83 -2.64
CA SER A 61 -10.28 -3.89 -1.24
C SER A 61 -10.39 -5.34 -0.76
N ILE A 62 -10.24 -5.57 0.55
CA ILE A 62 -10.12 -6.91 1.13
C ILE A 62 -10.78 -6.99 2.51
N ILE A 63 -11.42 -8.12 2.82
CA ILE A 63 -11.97 -8.41 4.15
C ILE A 63 -11.78 -9.90 4.50
N GLN A 64 -11.53 -10.22 5.78
CA GLN A 64 -11.79 -11.57 6.28
C GLN A 64 -13.28 -11.69 6.57
N ALA A 65 -13.99 -12.46 5.76
CA ALA A 65 -15.40 -12.75 5.93
C ALA A 65 -15.62 -13.70 7.12
N LYS A 66 -16.88 -13.75 7.57
CA LYS A 66 -17.28 -14.58 8.72
C LYS A 66 -17.14 -16.09 8.47
N ASP A 67 -17.13 -16.54 7.22
CA ASP A 67 -16.79 -17.93 6.81
C ASP A 67 -15.28 -18.26 6.87
N GLY A 68 -14.49 -17.32 7.41
CA GLY A 68 -13.05 -17.41 7.56
C GLY A 68 -12.25 -17.36 6.25
N TRP A 69 -12.88 -17.14 5.09
CA TRP A 69 -12.17 -16.82 3.85
C TRP A 69 -11.83 -15.32 3.81
N TRP A 70 -10.72 -15.00 3.17
CA TRP A 70 -10.40 -13.63 2.77
C TRP A 70 -10.99 -13.39 1.40
N TYR A 71 -11.86 -12.38 1.26
CA TYR A 71 -12.42 -11.96 -0.03
C TYR A 71 -11.79 -10.64 -0.44
N ALA A 72 -11.38 -10.55 -1.70
CA ALA A 72 -10.88 -9.34 -2.33
C ALA A 72 -11.82 -8.89 -3.46
N TYR A 73 -11.94 -7.57 -3.63
CA TYR A 73 -12.81 -6.91 -4.59
C TYR A 73 -11.97 -5.93 -5.42
N ALA A 74 -12.28 -5.77 -6.71
CA ALA A 74 -11.53 -4.89 -7.61
C ALA A 74 -12.44 -4.12 -8.57
N THR A 75 -11.90 -3.03 -9.12
CA THR A 75 -12.52 -2.15 -10.12
C THR A 75 -13.04 -2.88 -11.36
N ALA A 76 -13.87 -2.22 -12.17
CA ALA A 76 -14.51 -2.81 -13.35
C ALA A 76 -13.62 -2.97 -14.61
N ASP A 77 -12.31 -3.21 -14.46
CA ASP A 77 -11.41 -3.52 -15.58
C ASP A 77 -11.66 -4.94 -16.14
N PRO A 78 -11.36 -5.25 -17.41
CA PRO A 78 -11.38 -6.63 -17.90
C PRO A 78 -10.24 -7.44 -17.26
N LEU A 79 -10.52 -8.60 -16.67
CA LEU A 79 -9.50 -9.41 -15.97
C LEU A 79 -8.27 -9.75 -16.84
N LYS A 80 -8.49 -10.06 -18.13
CA LYS A 80 -7.42 -10.46 -19.07
C LYS A 80 -7.55 -9.75 -20.42
N ALA A 81 -6.47 -9.78 -21.18
CA ALA A 81 -6.42 -9.26 -22.54
C ALA A 81 -7.53 -9.87 -23.43
N GLY A 82 -8.51 -9.06 -23.83
CA GLY A 82 -9.63 -9.46 -24.69
C GLY A 82 -10.93 -9.82 -23.97
N ASP A 83 -10.93 -9.86 -22.63
CA ASP A 83 -12.17 -9.99 -21.84
C ASP A 83 -13.05 -8.74 -21.97
N GLN A 84 -14.32 -8.86 -21.57
CA GLN A 84 -15.18 -7.71 -21.32
C GLN A 84 -14.96 -7.18 -19.89
N PRO A 85 -15.15 -5.87 -19.65
CA PRO A 85 -15.25 -5.30 -18.30
C PRO A 85 -16.25 -6.07 -17.42
N GLY A 86 -15.85 -6.44 -16.19
CA GLY A 86 -16.76 -7.04 -15.21
C GLY A 86 -17.13 -6.04 -14.11
N LEU A 87 -18.41 -5.91 -13.76
CA LEU A 87 -18.86 -4.86 -12.84
C LEU A 87 -18.55 -5.20 -11.37
N ILE A 88 -17.36 -4.79 -10.94
CA ILE A 88 -16.70 -5.08 -9.65
C ILE A 88 -16.41 -6.57 -9.48
N HIS A 89 -15.14 -6.95 -9.61
CA HIS A 89 -14.70 -8.34 -9.51
C HIS A 89 -14.58 -8.84 -8.07
N ILE A 90 -14.75 -10.15 -7.86
CA ILE A 90 -14.61 -10.82 -6.56
C ILE A 90 -13.64 -12.00 -6.68
N ALA A 91 -12.68 -12.11 -5.76
CA ALA A 91 -11.81 -13.29 -5.59
C ALA A 91 -11.67 -13.64 -4.10
N ARG A 92 -11.22 -14.85 -3.76
CA ARG A 92 -11.00 -15.25 -2.35
C ARG A 92 -9.84 -16.21 -2.11
N THR A 93 -9.35 -16.28 -0.88
CA THR A 93 -8.28 -17.18 -0.43
C THR A 93 -8.41 -17.59 1.05
N LYS A 94 -7.73 -18.68 1.46
CA LYS A 94 -7.51 -19.07 2.86
C LYS A 94 -6.03 -18.95 3.29
N ASP A 95 -5.11 -18.68 2.36
CA ASP A 95 -3.66 -18.75 2.61
C ASP A 95 -2.82 -17.68 1.87
N PHE A 96 -3.45 -16.80 1.07
CA PHE A 96 -2.81 -15.78 0.22
C PHE A 96 -1.86 -16.32 -0.88
N VAL A 97 -1.80 -17.64 -1.06
CA VAL A 97 -1.02 -18.30 -2.13
C VAL A 97 -1.96 -18.83 -3.21
N ASN A 98 -3.08 -19.43 -2.80
CA ASN A 98 -4.08 -20.02 -3.68
C ASN A 98 -5.35 -19.15 -3.69
N TRP A 99 -5.76 -18.70 -4.87
CA TRP A 99 -6.89 -17.79 -5.04
C TRP A 99 -7.97 -18.39 -5.95
N GLU A 100 -9.23 -18.21 -5.55
CA GLU A 100 -10.43 -18.59 -6.30
C GLU A 100 -11.13 -17.33 -6.81
N TYR A 101 -11.28 -17.18 -8.13
CA TYR A 101 -12.16 -16.15 -8.69
C TYR A 101 -13.63 -16.52 -8.50
N ARG A 102 -14.48 -15.53 -8.15
CA ARG A 102 -15.87 -15.74 -7.69
C ARG A 102 -16.94 -15.07 -8.58
N GLY A 103 -16.53 -14.33 -9.61
CA GLY A 103 -17.46 -13.57 -10.45
C GLY A 103 -17.44 -12.07 -10.12
N THR A 104 -18.58 -11.41 -10.33
CA THR A 104 -18.76 -9.97 -10.11
C THR A 104 -19.90 -9.67 -9.14
N VAL A 105 -19.84 -8.53 -8.46
CA VAL A 105 -20.90 -8.00 -7.59
C VAL A 105 -22.14 -7.67 -8.42
N PHE A 106 -21.93 -7.00 -9.55
CA PHE A 106 -22.99 -6.51 -10.41
C PHE A 106 -23.01 -7.18 -11.79
N SER A 107 -24.15 -7.02 -12.43
CA SER A 107 -24.52 -7.49 -13.76
C SER A 107 -25.46 -6.46 -14.39
N SER A 108 -25.86 -6.65 -15.65
CA SER A 108 -26.87 -5.80 -16.29
C SER A 108 -28.25 -5.80 -15.60
N SER A 109 -28.54 -6.76 -14.71
CA SER A 109 -29.84 -6.87 -14.02
C SER A 109 -29.86 -6.43 -12.55
N ASN A 110 -28.72 -6.07 -11.95
CA ASN A 110 -28.65 -5.58 -10.55
C ASN A 110 -27.68 -4.41 -10.34
N ARG A 111 -27.09 -3.84 -11.40
CA ARG A 111 -26.41 -2.54 -11.33
C ARG A 111 -27.38 -1.43 -10.90
N PRO A 112 -26.93 -0.36 -10.23
CA PRO A 112 -27.80 0.76 -9.86
C PRO A 112 -28.36 1.48 -11.10
N ASP A 113 -29.64 1.82 -11.06
CA ASP A 113 -30.35 2.51 -12.15
C ASP A 113 -29.88 3.97 -12.35
N TYR A 114 -29.31 4.60 -11.32
CA TYR A 114 -28.73 5.95 -11.40
C TYR A 114 -27.36 6.02 -12.08
N ALA A 115 -26.74 4.88 -12.42
CA ALA A 115 -25.49 4.84 -13.18
C ALA A 115 -25.80 4.77 -14.69
N THR A 116 -25.22 5.63 -15.52
CA THR A 116 -25.50 5.60 -16.98
C THR A 116 -25.04 4.29 -17.62
N ALA A 117 -25.64 3.88 -18.74
CA ALA A 117 -25.33 2.59 -19.36
C ALA A 117 -23.84 2.36 -19.67
N GLY A 118 -23.07 3.43 -19.91
CA GLY A 118 -21.63 3.39 -20.15
C GLY A 118 -20.75 3.57 -18.90
N ALA A 119 -21.34 3.90 -17.74
CA ALA A 119 -20.61 4.15 -16.51
C ALA A 119 -19.82 2.92 -16.03
N GLY A 120 -18.56 3.16 -15.66
CA GLY A 120 -17.77 2.23 -14.88
C GLY A 120 -18.20 2.22 -13.42
N LEU A 121 -17.88 1.12 -12.72
CA LEU A 121 -17.97 1.02 -11.27
C LEU A 121 -16.55 0.80 -10.73
N TRP A 122 -16.01 1.78 -10.02
CA TRP A 122 -14.59 1.83 -9.65
C TRP A 122 -14.37 1.76 -8.13
N ALA A 123 -13.12 1.41 -7.77
CA ALA A 123 -12.59 1.50 -6.40
C ALA A 123 -13.57 1.01 -5.30
N PRO A 124 -13.89 -0.29 -5.27
CA PRO A 124 -14.77 -0.84 -4.24
C PRO A 124 -14.13 -0.77 -2.85
N ASP A 125 -14.90 -0.52 -1.80
CA ASP A 125 -14.50 -0.74 -0.41
C ASP A 125 -15.54 -1.60 0.32
N ILE A 126 -15.07 -2.75 0.85
CA ILE A 126 -15.91 -3.75 1.51
C ILE A 126 -15.87 -3.58 3.04
N ARG A 127 -17.05 -3.52 3.66
CA ARG A 127 -17.24 -3.53 5.12
C ARG A 127 -18.22 -4.62 5.54
N TYR A 128 -18.18 -4.94 6.83
CA TYR A 128 -19.24 -5.67 7.51
C TYR A 128 -19.82 -4.73 8.55
N ILE A 129 -21.10 -4.35 8.40
CA ILE A 129 -21.81 -3.34 9.20
C ILE A 129 -23.23 -3.86 9.44
N ASP A 130 -23.76 -3.72 10.66
CA ASP A 130 -25.13 -4.11 11.05
C ASP A 130 -25.51 -5.53 10.58
N GLY A 131 -24.61 -6.47 10.83
CA GLY A 131 -24.81 -7.89 10.52
C GLY A 131 -24.81 -8.27 9.03
N ARG A 132 -24.38 -7.39 8.13
CA ARG A 132 -24.38 -7.59 6.67
C ARG A 132 -23.10 -7.07 6.02
N TYR A 133 -22.82 -7.52 4.80
CA TYR A 133 -21.74 -6.96 3.99
C TYR A 133 -22.25 -5.70 3.30
N VAL A 134 -21.48 -4.61 3.39
CA VAL A 134 -21.77 -3.31 2.77
C VAL A 134 -20.60 -2.97 1.86
N LEU A 135 -20.89 -2.67 0.59
CA LEU A 135 -19.90 -2.34 -0.43
C LEU A 135 -20.15 -0.91 -0.93
N TYR A 136 -19.17 -0.03 -0.70
CA TYR A 136 -19.14 1.29 -1.33
C TYR A 136 -18.38 1.19 -2.66
N PHE A 137 -18.76 1.98 -3.65
CA PHE A 137 -18.08 2.02 -4.96
C PHE A 137 -18.32 3.36 -5.65
N ALA A 138 -17.37 3.81 -6.47
CA ALA A 138 -17.56 4.99 -7.30
C ALA A 138 -18.37 4.65 -8.56
N VAL A 139 -19.33 5.51 -8.90
CA VAL A 139 -20.02 5.53 -10.19
C VAL A 139 -19.42 6.67 -11.01
N THR A 140 -18.92 6.37 -12.22
CA THR A 140 -18.15 7.35 -13.01
C THR A 140 -18.98 8.45 -13.67
N ASP A 141 -20.26 8.16 -13.91
CA ASP A 141 -21.19 8.93 -14.73
C ASP A 141 -22.62 8.58 -14.29
N THR A 142 -23.44 9.56 -13.88
CA THR A 142 -24.79 9.32 -13.35
C THR A 142 -25.90 9.81 -14.27
N THR A 143 -27.12 9.33 -14.03
CA THR A 143 -28.33 9.84 -14.70
C THR A 143 -28.93 11.06 -14.00
N LEU A 144 -28.32 11.55 -12.90
CA LEU A 144 -28.87 12.65 -12.08
C LEU A 144 -28.74 14.00 -12.80
N ASN A 145 -27.57 14.26 -13.41
CA ASN A 145 -27.31 15.47 -14.20
C ASN A 145 -27.03 15.09 -15.67
N ALA A 146 -28.04 14.52 -16.32
CA ALA A 146 -27.92 13.90 -17.64
C ALA A 146 -27.29 14.83 -18.71
N GLY A 147 -26.06 14.52 -19.12
CA GLY A 147 -25.29 15.25 -20.12
C GLY A 147 -23.96 15.82 -19.59
N ASP A 148 -23.83 15.93 -18.27
CA ASP A 148 -22.58 16.27 -17.59
C ASP A 148 -21.84 14.98 -17.18
N LEU A 149 -20.50 14.99 -17.18
CA LEU A 149 -19.71 13.89 -16.61
C LEU A 149 -19.63 14.06 -15.10
N ASP A 150 -20.53 13.40 -14.38
CA ASP A 150 -20.71 13.54 -12.95
C ASP A 150 -20.47 12.22 -12.19
N ASN A 151 -19.66 12.26 -11.14
CA ASN A 151 -19.28 11.07 -10.38
C ASN A 151 -19.87 11.12 -8.97
N ALA A 152 -20.24 9.95 -8.46
CA ALA A 152 -20.96 9.76 -7.21
C ALA A 152 -20.48 8.49 -6.48
N ILE A 153 -20.76 8.39 -5.18
CA ILE A 153 -20.54 7.15 -4.44
C ILE A 153 -21.84 6.37 -4.34
N GLY A 154 -21.86 5.14 -4.87
CA GLY A 154 -22.91 4.17 -4.66
C GLY A 154 -22.66 3.28 -3.45
N VAL A 155 -23.72 2.65 -2.95
CA VAL A 155 -23.66 1.64 -1.88
C VAL A 155 -24.53 0.43 -2.23
N ALA A 156 -24.07 -0.76 -1.87
CA ALA A 156 -24.80 -2.02 -2.01
C ALA A 156 -24.63 -2.91 -0.79
N THR A 157 -25.57 -3.83 -0.58
CA THR A 157 -25.56 -4.77 0.55
C THR A 157 -25.73 -6.22 0.11
N ALA A 158 -25.18 -7.14 0.91
CA ALA A 158 -25.35 -8.58 0.74
C ALA A 158 -25.34 -9.33 2.09
N PRO A 159 -26.04 -10.48 2.19
CA PRO A 159 -25.98 -11.34 3.38
C PRO A 159 -24.67 -12.15 3.46
N ARG A 160 -23.98 -12.35 2.33
CA ARG A 160 -22.73 -13.10 2.20
C ARG A 160 -21.72 -12.29 1.37
N PRO A 161 -20.41 -12.50 1.51
CA PRO A 161 -19.40 -11.73 0.76
C PRO A 161 -19.50 -11.94 -0.76
N ASP A 162 -19.97 -13.10 -1.21
CA ASP A 162 -20.21 -13.39 -2.63
C ASP A 162 -21.65 -13.12 -3.11
N GLY A 163 -22.46 -12.41 -2.31
CA GLY A 163 -23.81 -11.97 -2.68
C GLY A 163 -24.95 -12.88 -2.20
N PRO A 164 -26.16 -12.78 -2.79
CA PRO A 164 -26.54 -11.83 -3.84
C PRO A 164 -26.46 -10.38 -3.34
N TRP A 165 -26.09 -9.48 -4.25
CA TRP A 165 -25.88 -8.05 -3.98
C TRP A 165 -27.06 -7.20 -4.47
N THR A 166 -27.50 -6.29 -3.60
CA THR A 166 -28.57 -5.32 -3.85
C THR A 166 -28.00 -3.91 -3.70
N ALA A 167 -27.98 -3.12 -4.78
CA ALA A 167 -27.66 -1.69 -4.73
C ALA A 167 -28.79 -0.91 -4.03
N ALA A 168 -28.45 0.20 -3.38
CA ALA A 168 -29.45 1.20 -2.97
C ALA A 168 -30.05 1.92 -4.19
N ASP A 169 -31.24 2.49 -4.04
CA ASP A 169 -31.96 3.19 -5.13
C ASP A 169 -31.34 4.55 -5.50
N GLN A 170 -30.44 5.09 -4.65
CA GLN A 170 -29.76 6.38 -4.80
C GLN A 170 -28.28 6.25 -4.38
N PRO A 171 -27.39 7.13 -4.83
CA PRO A 171 -26.03 7.20 -4.30
C PRO A 171 -26.03 7.64 -2.83
N ILE A 172 -25.03 7.17 -2.06
CA ILE A 172 -24.81 7.62 -0.67
C ILE A 172 -24.11 9.00 -0.62
N ILE A 173 -23.34 9.34 -1.66
CA ILE A 173 -22.81 10.70 -1.88
C ILE A 173 -23.14 11.10 -3.32
N GLU A 174 -24.03 12.08 -3.47
CA GLU A 174 -24.40 12.68 -4.76
C GLU A 174 -23.23 13.45 -5.41
N PRO A 175 -23.27 13.69 -6.74
CA PRO A 175 -22.26 14.49 -7.44
C PRO A 175 -22.11 15.90 -6.88
N ARG A 176 -20.86 16.29 -6.60
CA ARG A 176 -20.56 17.55 -5.90
C ARG A 176 -20.16 18.66 -6.86
N LEU A 177 -21.06 19.62 -7.11
CA LEU A 177 -20.75 20.78 -7.94
C LEU A 177 -19.69 21.68 -7.27
N ARG A 178 -18.66 22.10 -8.02
CA ARG A 178 -17.65 23.06 -7.56
C ARG A 178 -18.27 24.47 -7.51
N ALA A 179 -18.26 25.07 -6.33
CA ALA A 179 -18.86 26.36 -6.06
C ALA A 179 -18.44 27.46 -7.06
N GLY A 180 -19.43 28.12 -7.68
CA GLY A 180 -19.20 29.18 -8.66
C GLY A 180 -18.85 28.72 -10.07
N THR A 181 -18.91 27.43 -10.37
CA THR A 181 -18.61 26.85 -11.69
C THR A 181 -19.70 25.87 -12.14
N SER A 182 -19.60 25.36 -13.37
CA SER A 182 -20.38 24.23 -13.90
C SER A 182 -19.71 22.87 -13.66
N ASP A 183 -18.51 22.84 -13.09
CA ASP A 183 -17.68 21.63 -13.04
C ASP A 183 -17.96 20.84 -11.76
N TYR A 184 -17.91 19.51 -11.83
CA TYR A 184 -18.02 18.65 -10.65
C TYR A 184 -16.64 18.40 -10.00
N LEU A 185 -16.63 18.27 -8.67
CA LEU A 185 -15.49 17.78 -7.89
C LEU A 185 -15.40 16.26 -7.96
N GLY A 186 -14.18 15.74 -7.84
CA GLY A 186 -13.93 14.32 -7.68
C GLY A 186 -14.68 13.78 -6.46
N THR A 187 -15.50 12.77 -6.70
CA THR A 187 -16.40 12.10 -5.77
C THR A 187 -16.31 10.61 -6.10
N ILE A 188 -15.11 10.09 -5.86
CA ILE A 188 -14.62 8.75 -6.22
C ILE A 188 -13.93 8.12 -5.00
N ASP A 189 -13.34 6.93 -5.18
CA ASP A 189 -12.47 6.26 -4.21
C ASP A 189 -13.04 6.23 -2.77
N PRO A 190 -14.22 5.63 -2.57
CA PRO A 190 -14.83 5.54 -1.26
C PRO A 190 -14.03 4.60 -0.35
N SER A 191 -13.86 4.96 0.92
CA SER A 191 -13.40 4.05 1.96
C SER A 191 -14.10 4.27 3.29
N GLY A 192 -14.70 3.22 3.82
CA GLY A 192 -15.33 3.23 5.14
C GLY A 192 -14.30 3.32 6.27
N PHE A 193 -14.75 3.74 7.44
CA PHE A 193 -14.00 3.61 8.70
C PHE A 193 -14.94 3.63 9.90
N THR A 194 -14.81 2.68 10.82
CA THR A 194 -15.52 2.69 12.10
C THR A 194 -14.62 3.22 13.22
N ASP A 195 -15.04 4.31 13.87
CA ASP A 195 -14.30 4.92 14.98
C ASP A 195 -14.62 4.25 16.33
N VAL A 196 -13.73 4.44 17.31
CA VAL A 196 -13.99 4.07 18.70
C VAL A 196 -15.24 4.81 19.21
N GLY A 197 -16.23 4.04 19.66
CA GLY A 197 -17.58 4.52 19.96
C GLY A 197 -18.63 4.19 18.89
N GLY A 198 -18.26 3.53 17.78
CA GLY A 198 -19.18 2.99 16.78
C GLY A 198 -19.60 3.94 15.65
N GLN A 199 -19.10 5.19 15.63
CA GLN A 199 -19.41 6.11 14.53
C GLN A 199 -18.72 5.68 13.24
N HIS A 200 -19.50 5.39 12.19
CA HIS A 200 -18.98 5.16 10.85
C HIS A 200 -18.67 6.48 10.14
N TYR A 201 -17.63 6.45 9.31
CA TYR A 201 -17.22 7.52 8.40
C TYR A 201 -17.02 6.95 7.01
N LEU A 202 -17.19 7.80 6.00
CA LEU A 202 -16.89 7.49 4.60
C LEU A 202 -15.95 8.57 4.06
N TYR A 203 -14.73 8.16 3.71
CA TYR A 203 -13.76 8.98 2.99
C TYR A 203 -14.01 8.86 1.50
N PHE A 204 -13.88 9.95 0.74
CA PHE A 204 -14.05 9.96 -0.71
C PHE A 204 -13.41 11.19 -1.34
N GLY A 205 -13.18 11.16 -2.65
CA GLY A 205 -12.63 12.26 -3.44
C GLY A 205 -11.29 11.92 -4.08
N GLY A 206 -10.59 12.94 -4.58
CA GLY A 206 -9.31 12.74 -5.26
C GLY A 206 -8.65 14.05 -5.67
N TYR A 207 -7.78 14.00 -6.69
CA TYR A 207 -7.02 15.18 -7.14
C TYR A 207 -7.91 16.40 -7.43
N ASN A 208 -9.08 16.20 -8.03
CA ASN A 208 -10.06 17.27 -8.24
C ASN A 208 -10.87 17.56 -6.95
N GLY A 209 -10.36 18.44 -6.09
CA GLY A 209 -11.07 18.91 -4.89
C GLY A 209 -10.65 18.29 -3.55
N GLY A 210 -9.65 17.40 -3.54
CA GLY A 210 -9.09 16.79 -2.33
C GLY A 210 -9.95 15.66 -1.77
N ILE A 211 -9.47 15.02 -0.70
CA ILE A 211 -10.23 14.01 0.05
C ILE A 211 -11.11 14.68 1.09
N TRP A 212 -12.34 14.18 1.20
CA TRP A 212 -13.36 14.58 2.15
C TRP A 212 -13.81 13.37 2.98
N ALA A 213 -14.40 13.64 4.14
CA ALA A 213 -14.99 12.63 5.02
C ALA A 213 -16.41 13.05 5.44
N ALA A 214 -17.36 12.14 5.28
CA ALA A 214 -18.72 12.24 5.82
C ALA A 214 -18.87 11.31 7.05
N LYS A 215 -19.78 11.64 7.96
CA LYS A 215 -20.32 10.65 8.89
C LYS A 215 -21.37 9.80 8.18
N VAL A 216 -21.51 8.55 8.62
CA VAL A 216 -22.49 7.60 8.08
C VAL A 216 -23.36 7.04 9.20
N SER A 217 -24.62 6.72 8.86
CA SER A 217 -25.59 6.06 9.73
C SER A 217 -25.10 4.69 10.22
N ALA A 218 -25.65 4.21 11.34
CA ALA A 218 -25.28 2.93 11.97
C ALA A 218 -25.54 1.68 11.10
N ASP A 219 -26.33 1.79 10.03
CA ASP A 219 -26.54 0.72 9.05
C ASP A 219 -25.59 0.80 7.84
N GLY A 220 -24.76 1.84 7.75
CA GLY A 220 -23.82 2.07 6.65
C GLY A 220 -24.45 2.71 5.40
N LEU A 221 -25.74 3.08 5.40
CA LEU A 221 -26.46 3.36 4.14
C LEU A 221 -26.78 4.83 3.85
N THR A 222 -26.63 5.74 4.82
CA THR A 222 -26.90 7.19 4.65
C THR A 222 -25.73 8.01 5.18
N ALA A 223 -25.29 9.01 4.43
CA ALA A 223 -24.25 9.96 4.87
C ALA A 223 -24.84 11.32 5.31
N ASP A 224 -24.21 11.95 6.30
CA ASP A 224 -24.42 13.37 6.63
C ASP A 224 -23.89 14.24 5.47
N SER A 225 -24.62 15.29 5.08
CA SER A 225 -24.20 16.22 4.01
C SER A 225 -23.18 17.29 4.44
N ASP A 226 -22.78 17.32 5.71
CA ASP A 226 -21.73 18.21 6.25
C ASP A 226 -20.36 17.50 6.18
N TYR A 227 -19.69 17.65 5.04
CA TYR A 227 -18.42 16.97 4.75
C TYR A 227 -17.21 17.75 5.28
N THR A 228 -16.25 17.06 5.90
CA THR A 228 -14.96 17.66 6.30
C THR A 228 -13.87 17.36 5.26
N GLN A 229 -13.23 18.39 4.70
CA GLN A 229 -12.04 18.20 3.86
C GLN A 229 -10.84 17.81 4.73
N VAL A 230 -10.13 16.75 4.36
CA VAL A 230 -8.99 16.20 5.14
C VAL A 230 -7.64 16.28 4.42
N THR A 231 -7.63 16.52 3.10
CA THR A 231 -6.41 16.85 2.34
C THR A 231 -6.63 18.00 1.35
N ILE A 232 -5.55 18.70 1.00
CA ILE A 232 -5.52 19.60 -0.15
C ILE A 232 -5.85 18.84 -1.45
N ASP A 233 -6.37 19.55 -2.44
CA ASP A 233 -6.55 19.08 -3.81
C ASP A 233 -5.21 18.97 -4.56
N ASN A 234 -5.25 18.44 -5.79
CA ASN A 234 -4.10 18.23 -6.68
C ASN A 234 -2.98 17.32 -6.13
N ARG A 235 -3.22 16.62 -5.01
CA ARG A 235 -2.17 15.87 -4.29
C ARG A 235 -2.48 14.43 -3.92
N TYR A 236 -3.75 14.07 -3.66
CA TYR A 236 -4.14 12.77 -3.11
C TYR A 236 -5.40 12.19 -3.78
N GLU A 237 -5.43 10.87 -3.95
CA GLU A 237 -6.62 10.03 -4.26
C GLU A 237 -6.56 8.73 -3.41
N GLY A 238 -7.51 7.80 -3.57
CA GLY A 238 -7.44 6.48 -2.91
C GLY A 238 -7.33 6.58 -1.39
N GLY A 239 -8.18 7.39 -0.76
CA GLY A 239 -8.09 7.73 0.67
C GLY A 239 -8.54 6.58 1.57
N TYR A 240 -7.67 6.11 2.46
CA TYR A 240 -7.94 4.99 3.39
C TYR A 240 -7.56 5.38 4.82
N LEU A 241 -8.40 5.09 5.81
CA LEU A 241 -8.10 5.38 7.23
C LEU A 241 -7.91 4.09 8.03
N ILE A 242 -6.84 4.04 8.85
CA ILE A 242 -6.68 3.02 9.90
C ILE A 242 -6.37 3.63 11.25
N ARG A 243 -6.67 2.89 12.32
CA ARG A 243 -6.28 3.21 13.68
C ARG A 243 -5.11 2.35 14.14
N HIS A 244 -4.06 2.97 14.68
CA HIS A 244 -2.92 2.28 15.26
C HIS A 244 -2.34 3.07 16.45
N ASP A 245 -2.09 2.39 17.58
CA ASP A 245 -1.49 2.95 18.79
C ASP A 245 -2.09 4.30 19.26
N GLY A 246 -3.43 4.40 19.17
CA GLY A 246 -4.21 5.57 19.58
C GLY A 246 -4.17 6.77 18.62
N TRP A 247 -3.63 6.58 17.40
CA TRP A 247 -3.64 7.55 16.32
C TRP A 247 -4.49 7.04 15.15
N TYR A 248 -5.08 7.96 14.41
CA TYR A 248 -5.67 7.73 13.10
C TYR A 248 -4.60 8.02 12.04
N TYR A 249 -4.35 7.09 11.13
CA TYR A 249 -3.47 7.28 9.99
C TYR A 249 -4.34 7.33 8.73
N PHE A 250 -4.39 8.51 8.11
CA PHE A 250 -4.84 8.64 6.74
C PHE A 250 -3.72 8.16 5.82
N MET A 251 -4.05 7.30 4.88
CA MET A 251 -3.23 6.90 3.74
C MET A 251 -3.87 7.43 2.46
N GLY A 252 -3.08 8.05 1.59
CA GLY A 252 -3.54 8.54 0.29
C GLY A 252 -2.51 8.26 -0.79
N SER A 253 -3.01 7.92 -1.97
CA SER A 253 -2.24 7.60 -3.17
C SER A 253 -1.94 8.86 -3.99
N VAL A 254 -0.82 8.84 -4.73
CA VAL A 254 -0.13 10.06 -5.17
C VAL A 254 0.48 9.89 -6.55
N ALA A 255 0.34 10.91 -7.40
CA ALA A 255 0.71 10.94 -8.82
C ALA A 255 -0.15 10.02 -9.70
N ASN A 256 0.09 9.97 -11.00
CA ASN A 256 -0.77 9.22 -11.92
C ASN A 256 -0.55 7.70 -11.80
N CYS A 257 -1.56 6.95 -11.32
CA CYS A 257 -1.59 5.48 -11.29
C CYS A 257 -1.21 4.84 -12.63
N CYS A 258 -1.60 5.50 -13.72
CA CYS A 258 -2.00 4.88 -14.95
C CYS A 258 -1.21 5.41 -16.16
N ALA A 259 -0.02 5.96 -15.90
CA ALA A 259 0.95 6.42 -16.90
C ALA A 259 1.82 5.29 -17.48
N GLY A 260 1.32 4.04 -17.57
CA GLY A 260 2.06 2.91 -18.15
C GLY A 260 3.46 2.71 -17.55
N PRO A 261 4.54 2.58 -18.36
CA PRO A 261 5.90 2.36 -17.87
C PRO A 261 6.51 3.56 -17.13
N THR A 262 5.82 4.70 -17.10
CA THR A 262 6.23 5.93 -16.40
C THR A 262 5.33 6.26 -15.20
N THR A 263 4.49 5.32 -14.73
CA THR A 263 3.76 5.46 -13.46
C THR A 263 4.75 5.56 -12.28
N GLY A 264 4.67 6.66 -11.53
CA GLY A 264 5.40 6.86 -10.28
C GLY A 264 4.50 6.84 -9.05
N TYR A 265 3.32 6.22 -9.19
CA TYR A 265 2.30 6.13 -8.15
C TYR A 265 2.86 5.60 -6.82
N SER A 266 2.39 6.16 -5.70
CA SER A 266 2.93 5.88 -4.36
C SER A 266 1.91 6.20 -3.27
N VAL A 267 2.02 5.54 -2.10
CA VAL A 267 1.16 5.83 -0.93
C VAL A 267 1.94 6.61 0.12
N TYR A 268 1.27 7.63 0.66
CA TYR A 268 1.75 8.47 1.74
C TYR A 268 0.75 8.52 2.90
N ALA A 269 1.25 8.76 4.11
CA ALA A 269 0.45 8.86 5.32
C ALA A 269 0.66 10.15 6.10
N GLY A 270 -0.43 10.67 6.65
CA GLY A 270 -0.45 11.62 7.76
C GLY A 270 -1.25 11.04 8.93
N ARG A 271 -1.07 11.57 10.14
CA ARG A 271 -1.77 11.09 11.33
C ARG A 271 -2.45 12.19 12.13
N SER A 272 -3.49 11.80 12.86
CA SER A 272 -4.26 12.69 13.73
C SER A 272 -4.74 12.00 15.01
N ARG A 273 -5.25 12.80 15.96
CA ARG A 273 -5.95 12.34 17.18
C ARG A 273 -7.47 12.33 17.03
N SER A 274 -7.99 12.73 15.87
CA SER A 274 -9.39 12.64 15.47
C SER A 274 -9.46 11.95 14.11
N PRO A 275 -10.52 11.18 13.78
CA PRO A 275 -10.70 10.68 12.42
C PRO A 275 -10.78 11.83 11.40
N LEU A 276 -11.40 12.96 11.75
CA LEU A 276 -11.56 14.11 10.83
C LEU A 276 -10.33 15.03 10.74
N GLY A 277 -9.15 14.58 11.18
CA GLY A 277 -7.94 15.39 11.15
C GLY A 277 -7.88 16.49 12.22
N PRO A 278 -7.05 17.54 12.04
CA PRO A 278 -6.13 17.72 10.93
C PRO A 278 -5.06 16.61 10.91
N PHE A 279 -4.67 16.19 9.71
CA PHE A 279 -3.63 15.18 9.52
C PHE A 279 -2.29 15.84 9.26
N VAL A 280 -1.26 15.40 9.99
CA VAL A 280 0.12 15.87 9.83
C VAL A 280 1.08 14.72 9.58
N ASP A 281 2.17 14.96 8.87
CA ASP A 281 3.21 13.97 8.59
C ASP A 281 4.20 13.75 9.76
N GLN A 282 5.25 12.96 9.53
CA GLN A 282 6.27 12.66 10.54
C GLN A 282 7.04 13.90 11.04
N ASP A 283 7.09 14.96 10.24
CA ASP A 283 7.77 16.22 10.55
C ASP A 283 6.78 17.27 11.10
N GLY A 284 5.49 16.94 11.17
CA GLY A 284 4.41 17.82 11.63
C GLY A 284 3.79 18.73 10.56
N GLN A 285 4.10 18.52 9.27
CA GLN A 285 3.49 19.30 8.18
C GLN A 285 2.07 18.82 7.88
N SER A 286 1.12 19.74 7.64
CA SER A 286 -0.26 19.37 7.30
C SER A 286 -0.37 18.77 5.90
N LEU A 287 -1.35 17.86 5.74
CA LEU A 287 -1.80 17.42 4.41
C LEU A 287 -2.68 18.47 3.69
N MET A 288 -2.98 19.60 4.35
CA MET A 288 -3.73 20.73 3.80
C MET A 288 -2.85 21.91 3.33
N ASP A 289 -1.54 21.89 3.63
CA ASP A 289 -0.66 23.04 3.33
C ASP A 289 -0.17 23.02 1.87
N PRO A 290 0.09 24.18 1.23
CA PRO A 290 0.68 24.25 -0.11
C PRO A 290 2.02 23.49 -0.23
N TYR A 291 2.90 23.60 0.76
CA TYR A 291 4.10 22.79 0.90
C TYR A 291 3.75 21.42 1.49
N VAL A 292 2.98 20.63 0.73
CA VAL A 292 2.16 19.55 1.28
C VAL A 292 2.97 18.50 2.02
N GLY A 293 2.58 18.26 3.28
CA GLY A 293 3.14 17.18 4.08
C GLY A 293 2.82 15.80 3.51
N GLY A 294 3.56 14.80 3.99
CA GLY A 294 3.24 13.39 3.77
C GLY A 294 4.41 12.46 4.10
N THR A 295 4.12 11.35 4.79
CA THR A 295 5.13 10.34 5.15
C THR A 295 5.03 9.11 4.25
N ASN A 296 6.11 8.71 3.56
CA ASN A 296 6.04 7.56 2.65
C ASN A 296 5.64 6.23 3.33
N VAL A 297 4.70 5.50 2.73
CA VAL A 297 4.27 4.15 3.13
C VAL A 297 4.81 3.08 2.17
N ILE A 298 4.64 3.30 0.87
CA ILE A 298 5.17 2.46 -0.21
C ILE A 298 5.59 3.33 -1.41
N MET A 299 6.64 2.91 -2.09
CA MET A 299 7.25 3.54 -3.27
C MET A 299 7.95 2.46 -4.09
N GLN A 300 8.06 2.66 -5.40
CA GLN A 300 8.84 1.77 -6.26
C GLN A 300 10.34 1.80 -5.91
N ASN A 301 10.97 0.64 -5.95
CA ASN A 301 12.38 0.43 -5.55
C ASN A 301 13.31 0.07 -6.73
N GLY A 302 12.80 0.15 -7.97
CA GLY A 302 13.54 -0.11 -9.20
C GLY A 302 13.57 -1.57 -9.63
N ASN A 303 12.81 -2.44 -8.96
CA ASN A 303 12.57 -3.82 -9.39
C ASN A 303 11.54 -3.88 -10.55
N THR A 304 10.84 -5.00 -10.71
CA THR A 304 9.82 -5.18 -11.75
C THR A 304 8.59 -4.28 -11.55
N TYR A 305 8.21 -3.99 -10.30
CA TYR A 305 6.96 -3.29 -9.98
C TYR A 305 7.17 -1.79 -9.76
N ILE A 306 6.49 -1.01 -10.60
CA ILE A 306 6.42 0.45 -10.55
C ILE A 306 5.00 0.90 -10.19
N GLY A 307 4.88 2.16 -9.76
CA GLY A 307 3.59 2.73 -9.36
C GLY A 307 2.76 1.95 -8.32
N PRO A 308 3.31 1.51 -7.17
CA PRO A 308 2.52 0.84 -6.15
C PRO A 308 1.58 1.80 -5.42
N GLY A 309 0.26 1.58 -5.50
CA GLY A 309 -0.72 2.40 -4.79
C GLY A 309 -2.16 1.86 -4.86
N HIS A 310 -3.11 2.71 -4.44
CA HIS A 310 -4.53 2.41 -4.18
C HIS A 310 -4.70 1.16 -3.31
N ASN A 311 -4.72 1.36 -1.99
CA ASN A 311 -4.53 0.27 -1.05
C ASN A 311 -5.71 -0.01 -0.13
N ALA A 312 -5.79 -1.28 0.29
CA ALA A 312 -6.51 -1.72 1.49
C ALA A 312 -5.56 -2.39 2.49
N ILE A 313 -6.06 -2.67 3.69
CA ILE A 313 -5.27 -3.20 4.80
C ILE A 313 -5.84 -4.54 5.27
N ALA A 314 -4.95 -5.50 5.50
CA ALA A 314 -5.27 -6.78 6.13
C ALA A 314 -4.44 -6.98 7.41
N THR A 315 -5.02 -7.63 8.43
CA THR A 315 -4.32 -7.99 9.68
C THR A 315 -4.26 -9.51 9.81
N ASP A 316 -3.05 -10.08 9.89
CA ASP A 316 -2.90 -11.53 10.03
C ASP A 316 -3.14 -12.03 11.48
N ALA A 317 -3.20 -13.34 11.66
CA ALA A 317 -3.44 -13.97 12.96
C ALA A 317 -2.30 -13.77 13.97
N GLU A 318 -1.12 -13.30 13.56
CA GLU A 318 -0.05 -12.84 14.47
C GLU A 318 -0.19 -11.35 14.82
N GLY A 319 -1.10 -10.61 14.20
CA GLY A 319 -1.27 -9.17 14.37
C GLY A 319 -0.33 -8.33 13.52
N ARG A 320 0.23 -8.89 12.43
CA ARG A 320 1.00 -8.13 11.45
C ARG A 320 0.05 -7.44 10.47
N THR A 321 0.28 -6.14 10.26
CA THR A 321 -0.40 -5.36 9.22
C THR A 321 0.19 -5.67 7.85
N TRP A 322 -0.67 -5.83 6.85
CA TRP A 322 -0.31 -6.04 5.45
C TRP A 322 -1.01 -4.98 4.59
N ILE A 323 -0.29 -4.44 3.61
CA ILE A 323 -0.84 -3.59 2.56
C ILE A 323 -1.17 -4.46 1.35
N VAL A 324 -2.43 -4.39 0.90
CA VAL A 324 -2.90 -4.96 -0.37
C VAL A 324 -3.09 -3.77 -1.31
N TYR A 325 -2.52 -3.83 -2.51
CA TYR A 325 -2.41 -2.69 -3.42
C TYR A 325 -2.28 -3.17 -4.86
N HIS A 326 -2.39 -2.27 -5.84
CA HIS A 326 -2.02 -2.59 -7.22
C HIS A 326 -0.71 -1.90 -7.62
N ALA A 327 -0.02 -2.47 -8.59
CA ALA A 327 1.19 -1.93 -9.20
C ALA A 327 1.25 -2.33 -10.67
N ILE A 328 2.20 -1.81 -11.43
CA ILE A 328 2.40 -2.13 -12.84
C ILE A 328 3.75 -2.85 -13.02
N ASP A 329 3.79 -3.94 -13.81
CA ASP A 329 5.06 -4.51 -14.31
C ASP A 329 5.63 -3.58 -15.39
N ARG A 330 6.79 -2.98 -15.13
CA ARG A 330 7.42 -2.03 -16.06
C ARG A 330 7.75 -2.60 -17.43
N ASN A 331 7.84 -3.93 -17.56
CA ASN A 331 8.15 -4.64 -18.81
C ASN A 331 6.89 -5.08 -19.56
N ASN A 332 5.72 -5.09 -18.90
CA ASN A 332 4.43 -5.40 -19.51
C ASN A 332 3.30 -4.53 -18.94
N PRO A 333 3.34 -3.20 -19.16
CA PRO A 333 2.52 -2.27 -18.40
C PRO A 333 1.08 -2.10 -18.91
N TRP A 334 0.74 -2.65 -20.08
CA TRP A 334 -0.60 -2.56 -20.67
C TRP A 334 -1.26 -3.93 -20.79
N LEU A 335 -2.57 -3.97 -20.55
CA LEU A 335 -3.41 -5.16 -20.69
C LEU A 335 -3.72 -5.47 -22.16
N ASN A 336 -3.90 -4.45 -22.99
CA ASN A 336 -4.34 -4.60 -24.38
C ASN A 336 -3.34 -4.04 -25.40
N ALA A 337 -3.32 -2.72 -25.59
CA ALA A 337 -2.40 -2.01 -26.48
C ALA A 337 -1.72 -0.88 -25.70
N ALA A 338 -0.58 -0.41 -26.19
CA ALA A 338 0.11 0.70 -25.56
C ALA A 338 -0.77 1.95 -25.51
N PHE A 339 -0.74 2.64 -24.36
CA PHE A 339 -1.64 3.75 -24.00
C PHE A 339 -3.14 3.36 -23.92
N GLY A 340 -3.44 2.06 -23.87
CA GLY A 340 -4.76 1.53 -23.54
C GLY A 340 -4.92 1.27 -22.04
N ILE A 341 -5.61 0.18 -21.69
CA ILE A 341 -5.84 -0.22 -20.29
C ILE A 341 -4.52 -0.65 -19.67
N ASN A 342 -4.19 -0.14 -18.48
CA ASN A 342 -2.98 -0.52 -17.76
C ASN A 342 -3.15 -1.90 -17.12
N ARG A 343 -2.08 -2.69 -17.09
CA ARG A 343 -2.04 -4.00 -16.42
C ARG A 343 -1.73 -3.78 -14.94
N ARG A 344 -2.78 -3.78 -14.10
CA ARG A 344 -2.73 -3.44 -12.67
C ARG A 344 -3.11 -4.64 -11.79
N PRO A 345 -2.27 -5.70 -11.72
CA PRO A 345 -2.55 -6.87 -10.86
C PRO A 345 -2.51 -6.50 -9.37
N MET A 346 -3.10 -7.36 -8.53
CA MET A 346 -3.11 -7.19 -7.08
C MET A 346 -1.85 -7.78 -6.44
N LEU A 347 -1.19 -6.96 -5.63
CA LEU A 347 0.00 -7.29 -4.84
C LEU A 347 -0.31 -7.22 -3.35
N ILE A 348 0.53 -7.87 -2.55
CA ILE A 348 0.51 -7.78 -1.09
C ILE A 348 1.93 -7.74 -0.52
N ASP A 349 2.15 -6.92 0.51
CA ASP A 349 3.40 -6.86 1.28
C ASP A 349 3.12 -6.46 2.73
N ARG A 350 4.03 -6.79 3.66
CA ARG A 350 3.86 -6.42 5.07
C ARG A 350 4.17 -4.95 5.32
N ILE A 351 3.45 -4.34 6.27
CA ILE A 351 3.83 -3.08 6.91
C ILE A 351 4.62 -3.41 8.19
N ASP A 352 5.75 -2.75 8.37
CA ASP A 352 6.50 -2.66 9.62
C ASP A 352 6.27 -1.25 10.22
N TRP A 353 5.97 -1.12 11.51
CA TRP A 353 5.79 0.19 12.17
C TRP A 353 7.10 0.66 12.81
N ILE A 354 7.73 1.65 12.21
CA ILE A 354 9.06 2.16 12.62
C ILE A 354 8.89 3.61 13.06
N ASP A 355 9.36 3.92 14.28
CA ASP A 355 9.21 5.23 14.93
C ASP A 355 7.75 5.77 14.95
N GLY A 356 6.79 4.85 14.99
CA GLY A 356 5.36 5.15 14.96
C GLY A 356 4.82 5.50 13.57
N TRP A 357 5.48 5.08 12.48
CA TRP A 357 5.00 5.27 11.11
C TRP A 357 4.99 3.96 10.31
N PRO A 358 3.98 3.74 9.44
CA PRO A 358 3.90 2.55 8.61
C PRO A 358 4.92 2.61 7.48
N ARG A 359 5.61 1.48 7.25
CA ARG A 359 6.65 1.32 6.22
C ARG A 359 6.55 -0.05 5.58
N THR A 360 6.28 -0.12 4.28
CA THR A 360 6.22 -1.40 3.56
C THR A 360 7.58 -2.07 3.57
N ARG A 361 7.65 -3.28 4.13
CA ARG A 361 8.86 -4.10 4.32
C ARG A 361 10.03 -3.28 4.87
N ALA A 362 9.80 -2.51 5.93
CA ALA A 362 10.77 -1.61 6.55
C ALA A 362 11.35 -0.54 5.59
N GLY A 363 10.57 -0.07 4.62
CA GLY A 363 11.00 0.91 3.61
C GLY A 363 11.71 0.30 2.41
N ALA A 364 11.64 -1.03 2.25
CA ALA A 364 12.14 -1.71 1.05
C ALA A 364 11.19 -1.62 -0.16
N GLY A 365 9.93 -1.19 0.05
CA GLY A 365 8.94 -1.10 -1.02
C GLY A 365 8.42 -2.48 -1.50
N PRO A 366 7.82 -2.54 -2.71
CA PRO A 366 7.14 -3.72 -3.23
C PRO A 366 8.11 -4.88 -3.42
N SER A 367 7.67 -6.10 -3.16
CA SER A 367 8.46 -7.32 -3.41
C SER A 367 8.17 -7.92 -4.79
N ASP A 368 9.23 -8.42 -5.43
CA ASP A 368 9.27 -9.20 -6.68
C ASP A 368 9.97 -10.57 -6.47
N THR A 369 10.20 -10.93 -5.21
CA THR A 369 10.91 -12.15 -4.80
C THR A 369 10.07 -12.91 -3.76
N PRO A 370 10.26 -14.24 -3.58
CA PRO A 370 9.43 -15.03 -2.67
C PRO A 370 9.39 -14.47 -1.25
N GLN A 371 8.18 -14.16 -0.75
CA GLN A 371 7.91 -13.74 0.62
C GLN A 371 7.15 -14.83 1.39
N VAL A 372 7.19 -14.75 2.73
CA VAL A 372 6.34 -15.56 3.62
C VAL A 372 4.91 -14.97 3.59
N PRO A 373 3.85 -15.75 3.36
CA PRO A 373 2.48 -15.25 3.32
C PRO A 373 1.95 -14.81 4.69
N PRO A 374 0.88 -13.99 4.73
CA PRO A 374 0.08 -13.75 5.94
C PRO A 374 -0.29 -15.03 6.68
N VAL A 375 -0.18 -15.02 8.01
CA VAL A 375 -0.53 -16.18 8.83
C VAL A 375 -2.05 -16.20 9.09
N THR A 376 -2.77 -17.16 8.50
CA THR A 376 -4.24 -17.27 8.66
C THR A 376 -4.70 -18.30 9.70
N THR A 377 -3.83 -19.22 10.11
CA THR A 377 -4.18 -20.39 10.95
C THR A 377 -3.80 -20.18 12.43
N SER A 378 -4.35 -21.00 13.34
CA SER A 378 -3.99 -20.99 14.77
C SER A 378 -2.70 -21.75 15.10
N GLY A 379 -1.92 -21.28 16.08
CA GLY A 379 -0.65 -21.90 16.49
C GLY A 379 -0.78 -23.10 17.44
N LEU A 380 -1.96 -23.32 18.03
CA LEU A 380 -2.18 -24.33 19.08
C LEU A 380 -2.81 -25.64 18.57
N GLY A 381 -2.99 -25.80 17.26
CA GLY A 381 -3.70 -26.94 16.66
C GLY A 381 -5.22 -26.82 16.76
N ILE A 382 -5.72 -25.57 16.74
CA ILE A 382 -7.14 -25.24 16.61
C ILE A 382 -7.44 -25.08 15.12
N THR A 383 -8.50 -25.72 14.62
CA THR A 383 -9.06 -25.41 13.30
C THR A 383 -9.78 -24.07 13.44
N ALA A 384 -9.35 -23.05 12.69
CA ALA A 384 -9.80 -21.67 12.97
C ALA A 384 -11.29 -21.49 12.66
N ASP A 385 -11.73 -22.05 11.52
CA ASP A 385 -13.08 -22.08 10.95
C ASP A 385 -13.91 -23.32 11.36
N ASP A 386 -13.43 -24.08 12.35
CA ASP A 386 -14.22 -25.02 13.15
C ASP A 386 -13.53 -25.20 14.52
N PRO A 387 -13.70 -24.24 15.46
CA PRO A 387 -13.06 -24.32 16.77
C PRO A 387 -13.53 -25.50 17.64
N ALA A 388 -14.62 -26.17 17.26
CA ALA A 388 -15.17 -27.33 17.97
C ALA A 388 -14.52 -28.66 17.53
N ALA A 389 -14.04 -28.77 16.29
CA ALA A 389 -13.38 -29.97 15.78
C ALA A 389 -12.07 -30.34 16.51
N GLY A 390 -11.33 -29.37 17.08
CA GLY A 390 -10.09 -29.69 17.78
C GLY A 390 -9.34 -28.52 18.41
N GLY A 391 -8.47 -28.85 19.36
CA GLY A 391 -7.56 -27.92 20.02
C GLY A 391 -8.17 -27.12 21.18
N VAL A 392 -9.49 -27.17 21.37
CA VAL A 392 -10.21 -26.51 22.47
C VAL A 392 -11.21 -27.48 23.12
N ARG A 393 -11.06 -27.75 24.41
CA ARG A 393 -12.01 -28.57 25.19
C ARG A 393 -13.12 -27.70 25.75
N GLY A 394 -14.36 -28.18 25.67
CA GLY A 394 -15.54 -27.50 26.23
C GLY A 394 -16.23 -26.55 25.25
N LEU A 395 -15.76 -26.46 24.01
CA LEU A 395 -16.60 -26.08 22.88
C LEU A 395 -17.32 -27.32 22.35
N THR A 396 -18.53 -27.12 21.84
CA THR A 396 -19.30 -28.12 21.10
C THR A 396 -19.65 -27.56 19.72
N ALA A 397 -20.02 -28.41 18.76
CA ALA A 397 -20.62 -27.91 17.53
C ALA A 397 -21.84 -27.04 17.84
N GLY A 398 -21.91 -25.87 17.24
CA GLY A 398 -23.07 -24.99 17.23
C GLY A 398 -23.99 -25.30 16.04
N PRO A 399 -25.06 -24.50 15.83
CA PRO A 399 -25.78 -24.52 14.57
C PRO A 399 -24.90 -23.97 13.44
N ASP A 400 -25.15 -24.41 12.21
CA ASP A 400 -24.63 -23.71 11.04
C ASP A 400 -25.28 -22.31 10.93
N ASP A 401 -24.52 -21.32 10.50
CA ASP A 401 -24.93 -19.92 10.31
C ASP A 401 -24.72 -19.52 8.84
N ASP A 402 -25.68 -18.82 8.23
CA ASP A 402 -25.65 -18.52 6.79
C ASP A 402 -24.45 -17.65 6.35
N GLN A 403 -23.78 -16.99 7.29
CA GLN A 403 -22.63 -16.11 7.04
C GLN A 403 -21.31 -16.73 7.50
N ALA A 404 -21.29 -17.43 8.64
CA ALA A 404 -20.08 -18.05 9.19
C ALA A 404 -19.87 -19.52 8.75
N GLY A 405 -20.91 -20.20 8.26
CA GLY A 405 -20.85 -21.64 8.03
C GLY A 405 -20.88 -22.39 9.36
N HIS A 406 -19.90 -23.25 9.62
CA HIS A 406 -19.83 -24.01 10.86
C HIS A 406 -19.50 -23.09 12.05
N THR A 407 -20.18 -23.28 13.19
CA THR A 407 -19.91 -22.49 14.40
C THR A 407 -19.58 -23.38 15.59
N ALA A 408 -18.85 -22.84 16.56
CA ALA A 408 -18.60 -23.47 17.85
C ALA A 408 -19.46 -22.82 18.95
N ALA A 409 -20.27 -23.61 19.63
CA ALA A 409 -21.05 -23.16 20.78
C ALA A 409 -20.18 -23.15 22.05
N LEU A 410 -20.13 -21.99 22.72
CA LEU A 410 -19.57 -21.84 24.06
C LEU A 410 -20.71 -21.94 25.08
N THR A 411 -20.67 -22.96 25.94
CA THR A 411 -21.61 -23.12 27.06
C THR A 411 -20.86 -23.31 28.38
N GLY A 412 -20.66 -22.21 29.12
CA GLY A 412 -20.03 -22.22 30.45
C GLY A 412 -18.52 -21.98 30.41
N THR A 413 -17.69 -22.99 30.14
CA THR A 413 -16.21 -22.83 30.11
C THR A 413 -15.54 -23.75 29.10
N ALA A 414 -14.78 -23.14 28.19
CA ALA A 414 -13.87 -23.82 27.29
C ALA A 414 -12.39 -23.46 27.57
N ARG A 415 -11.45 -24.31 27.15
CA ARG A 415 -10.01 -24.03 27.25
C ARG A 415 -9.20 -24.72 26.16
N THR A 416 -8.10 -24.11 25.73
CA THR A 416 -7.18 -24.74 24.78
C THR A 416 -6.55 -26.01 25.37
N ASP A 417 -6.27 -26.99 24.50
CA ASP A 417 -5.55 -28.22 24.85
C ASP A 417 -4.11 -27.95 25.26
N ARG A 418 -3.48 -27.01 24.54
CA ARG A 418 -2.10 -26.58 24.72
C ARG A 418 -2.05 -25.22 25.40
N SER A 419 -0.98 -24.94 26.14
CA SER A 419 -0.74 -23.60 26.67
C SER A 419 -0.38 -22.63 25.55
N ALA A 420 -0.89 -21.40 25.66
CA ALA A 420 -0.39 -20.27 24.89
C ALA A 420 1.05 -19.90 25.30
N PRO A 421 1.83 -19.25 24.41
CA PRO A 421 3.14 -18.70 24.76
C PRO A 421 3.09 -17.74 25.97
N ALA A 422 4.21 -17.65 26.70
CA ALA A 422 4.40 -16.68 27.77
C ALA A 422 4.78 -15.30 27.22
N GLY A 423 4.37 -14.22 27.88
CA GLY A 423 4.80 -12.83 27.61
C GLY A 423 4.40 -12.20 26.27
N SER A 424 4.00 -12.98 25.26
CA SER A 424 3.51 -12.51 23.97
C SER A 424 2.45 -13.45 23.42
N VAL A 425 1.20 -12.98 23.33
CA VAL A 425 0.06 -13.76 22.81
C VAL A 425 -1.00 -12.83 22.21
N ARG A 426 -1.51 -13.19 21.04
CA ARG A 426 -2.73 -12.67 20.40
C ARG A 426 -3.76 -13.79 20.35
N VAL A 427 -4.99 -13.47 20.74
CA VAL A 427 -6.19 -14.29 20.54
C VAL A 427 -7.15 -13.47 19.67
N ARG A 428 -7.64 -14.05 18.58
CA ARG A 428 -8.68 -13.51 17.69
C ARG A 428 -9.82 -14.51 17.60
N PHE A 429 -11.07 -14.06 17.54
CA PHE A 429 -12.22 -14.86 17.14
C PHE A 429 -13.37 -13.94 16.72
N ASP A 430 -14.27 -14.45 15.91
CA ASP A 430 -15.58 -13.85 15.68
C ASP A 430 -16.56 -14.36 16.75
N LEU A 431 -17.40 -13.47 17.28
CA LEU A 431 -18.31 -13.71 18.40
C LEU A 431 -19.71 -13.21 18.06
N LYS A 432 -20.72 -14.04 18.35
CA LYS A 432 -22.14 -13.69 18.27
C LYS A 432 -22.81 -14.10 19.58
N THR A 433 -23.23 -13.10 20.38
CA THR A 433 -23.81 -13.32 21.72
C THR A 433 -24.58 -12.10 22.22
N ASP A 434 -25.55 -12.36 23.10
CA ASP A 434 -26.30 -11.42 23.95
C ASP A 434 -25.80 -11.44 25.42
N GLN A 435 -24.89 -12.37 25.76
CA GLN A 435 -24.42 -12.63 27.13
C GLN A 435 -22.94 -12.25 27.31
N PRO A 436 -22.48 -11.98 28.55
CA PRO A 436 -21.07 -11.70 28.80
C PRO A 436 -20.15 -12.88 28.43
N VAL A 437 -19.14 -12.62 27.61
CA VAL A 437 -18.08 -13.58 27.25
C VAL A 437 -16.72 -13.06 27.71
N THR A 438 -15.97 -13.94 28.37
CA THR A 438 -14.69 -13.63 29.02
C THR A 438 -13.55 -14.48 28.48
N VAL A 439 -12.47 -13.82 28.08
CA VAL A 439 -11.19 -14.41 27.70
C VAL A 439 -10.20 -14.27 28.86
N GLN A 440 -9.63 -15.37 29.34
CA GLN A 440 -8.54 -15.36 30.31
C GLN A 440 -7.24 -15.86 29.68
N LEU A 441 -6.19 -15.07 29.85
CA LEU A 441 -4.79 -15.42 29.52
C LEU A 441 -3.99 -15.54 30.82
N GLY A 442 -2.99 -16.42 30.86
CA GLY A 442 -2.17 -16.64 32.06
C GLY A 442 -2.79 -17.53 33.13
N ASN A 443 -2.16 -17.57 34.30
CA ASN A 443 -2.51 -18.47 35.41
C ASN A 443 -3.41 -17.74 36.45
N PRO A 444 -3.95 -18.40 37.50
CA PRO A 444 -4.83 -17.74 38.46
C PRO A 444 -4.20 -16.55 39.22
N SER A 445 -2.88 -16.51 39.38
CA SER A 445 -2.12 -15.46 40.09
C SER A 445 -1.70 -14.31 39.17
N ASP A 446 -1.25 -14.63 37.94
CA ASP A 446 -0.78 -13.69 36.93
C ASP A 446 -1.57 -13.89 35.64
N LYS A 447 -2.55 -13.02 35.41
CA LYS A 447 -3.52 -13.10 34.30
C LYS A 447 -3.94 -11.76 33.72
N VAL A 448 -4.35 -11.84 32.45
CA VAL A 448 -5.26 -10.89 31.82
C VAL A 448 -6.65 -11.52 31.81
N THR A 449 -7.68 -10.71 32.03
CA THR A 449 -9.09 -11.11 31.88
C THR A 449 -9.80 -10.02 31.10
N THR A 450 -10.19 -10.32 29.86
CA THR A 450 -11.00 -9.44 29.01
C THR A 450 -12.43 -9.93 29.03
N THR A 451 -13.40 -9.05 29.25
CA THR A 451 -14.83 -9.36 29.18
C THR A 451 -15.51 -8.44 28.18
N VAL A 452 -16.15 -9.06 27.19
CA VAL A 452 -17.14 -8.46 26.29
C VAL A 452 -18.50 -8.64 26.97
N ASP A 453 -19.22 -7.54 27.20
CA ASP A 453 -20.51 -7.54 27.90
C ASP A 453 -21.53 -6.73 27.08
N PRO A 454 -22.26 -7.38 26.15
CA PRO A 454 -23.28 -6.71 25.33
C PRO A 454 -24.40 -6.08 26.17
N ALA A 455 -24.86 -6.80 27.19
CA ALA A 455 -25.93 -6.35 28.08
C ALA A 455 -25.56 -5.10 28.89
N ALA A 456 -24.27 -4.89 29.18
CA ALA A 456 -23.75 -3.67 29.78
C ALA A 456 -23.16 -2.65 28.78
N GLY A 457 -23.22 -2.92 27.46
CA GLY A 457 -22.64 -2.07 26.41
C GLY A 457 -21.15 -1.80 26.62
N ARG A 458 -20.36 -2.81 27.02
CA ARG A 458 -19.01 -2.60 27.54
C ARG A 458 -17.97 -3.65 27.18
N LEU A 459 -16.82 -3.19 26.70
CA LEU A 459 -15.58 -3.96 26.65
C LEU A 459 -14.70 -3.60 27.87
N SER A 460 -14.20 -4.59 28.59
CA SER A 460 -13.37 -4.37 29.78
C SER A 460 -12.18 -5.31 29.87
N VAL A 461 -11.07 -4.82 30.42
CA VAL A 461 -9.83 -5.57 30.66
C VAL A 461 -9.42 -5.40 32.11
N THR A 462 -9.10 -6.50 32.78
CA THR A 462 -8.44 -6.52 34.09
C THR A 462 -7.09 -7.24 33.97
N THR A 463 -6.01 -6.59 34.38
CA THR A 463 -4.73 -7.24 34.67
C THR A 463 -4.67 -7.56 36.16
N ALA A 464 -4.13 -8.72 36.52
CA ALA A 464 -3.88 -9.09 37.90
C ALA A 464 -2.61 -9.91 37.97
N GLY A 465 -1.61 -9.42 38.71
CA GLY A 465 -0.41 -10.14 39.09
C GLY A 465 -0.26 -10.21 40.61
N HIS A 466 0.75 -10.93 41.09
CA HIS A 466 0.99 -11.18 42.52
C HIS A 466 0.93 -9.97 43.49
N ARG A 467 1.14 -8.73 43.01
CA ARG A 467 1.12 -7.49 43.83
C ARG A 467 0.38 -6.31 43.21
N HIS A 468 -0.20 -6.45 42.02
CA HIS A 468 -0.85 -5.36 41.30
C HIS A 468 -2.12 -5.84 40.60
N ARG A 469 -3.11 -4.96 40.53
CA ARG A 469 -4.32 -5.16 39.72
C ARG A 469 -4.67 -3.85 39.06
N ARG A 470 -4.82 -3.84 37.74
CA ARG A 470 -5.37 -2.70 36.98
C ARG A 470 -6.64 -3.14 36.28
N ALA A 471 -7.54 -2.19 36.03
CA ALA A 471 -8.71 -2.43 35.20
C ALA A 471 -9.01 -1.18 34.38
N ALA A 472 -9.48 -1.39 33.15
CA ALA A 472 -9.95 -0.35 32.26
C ALA A 472 -11.13 -0.89 31.44
N SER A 473 -11.99 0.00 30.96
CA SER A 473 -13.12 -0.36 30.11
C SER A 473 -13.50 0.80 29.20
N THR A 474 -14.10 0.48 28.07
CA THR A 474 -14.69 1.43 27.12
C THR A 474 -16.16 1.06 26.86
N ALA A 475 -16.94 2.03 26.42
CA ALA A 475 -18.22 1.76 25.78
C ALA A 475 -18.00 0.85 24.56
N LEU A 476 -18.97 -0.02 24.31
CA LEU A 476 -19.00 -0.97 23.22
C LEU A 476 -20.41 -0.93 22.65
N ASP A 477 -20.54 -0.45 21.41
CA ASP A 477 -21.73 -0.73 20.62
C ASP A 477 -21.69 -2.19 20.15
N TRP A 478 -22.84 -2.85 20.16
CA TRP A 478 -22.94 -4.29 19.93
C TRP A 478 -24.35 -4.69 19.47
N ASN A 479 -24.48 -4.96 18.17
CA ASN A 479 -25.70 -5.52 17.59
C ASN A 479 -25.75 -7.07 17.75
N SER A 480 -26.79 -7.72 17.24
CA SER A 480 -26.95 -9.18 17.31
C SER A 480 -26.13 -9.97 16.26
N GLY A 481 -25.35 -9.28 15.44
CA GLY A 481 -24.48 -9.82 14.40
C GLY A 481 -23.12 -10.33 14.91
N TRP A 482 -22.26 -10.69 13.95
CA TRP A 482 -20.92 -11.22 14.23
C TRP A 482 -19.88 -10.10 14.42
N HIS A 483 -19.25 -10.03 15.58
CA HIS A 483 -18.18 -9.06 15.85
C HIS A 483 -16.84 -9.77 16.01
N THR A 484 -15.77 -9.23 15.43
CA THR A 484 -14.41 -9.70 15.72
C THR A 484 -14.00 -9.20 17.11
N VAL A 485 -13.49 -10.10 17.95
CA VAL A 485 -12.88 -9.78 19.25
C VAL A 485 -11.41 -10.17 19.23
N THR A 486 -10.56 -9.24 19.64
CA THR A 486 -9.13 -9.47 19.83
C THR A 486 -8.69 -9.19 21.26
N VAL A 487 -7.85 -10.06 21.80
CA VAL A 487 -7.04 -9.80 23.00
C VAL A 487 -5.58 -10.03 22.69
N GLN A 488 -4.76 -9.00 22.89
CA GLN A 488 -3.33 -9.00 22.65
C GLN A 488 -2.54 -8.64 23.91
N VAL A 489 -1.47 -9.37 24.16
CA VAL A 489 -0.45 -9.05 25.16
C VAL A 489 0.90 -9.09 24.47
N ASP A 490 1.64 -7.99 24.50
CA ASP A 490 3.06 -7.95 24.14
C ASP A 490 3.86 -7.26 25.25
N ARG A 491 4.63 -8.06 25.99
CA ARG A 491 5.55 -7.67 27.07
C ARG A 491 4.88 -6.83 28.18
N HIS A 492 4.77 -5.52 27.97
CA HIS A 492 4.30 -4.52 28.92
C HIS A 492 2.96 -3.89 28.53
N THR A 493 2.38 -4.29 27.39
CA THR A 493 1.11 -3.75 26.88
C THR A 493 0.09 -4.88 26.78
N VAL A 494 -1.07 -4.65 27.39
CA VAL A 494 -2.29 -5.42 27.17
C VAL A 494 -3.24 -4.54 26.37
N GLN A 495 -3.74 -5.07 25.26
CA GLN A 495 -4.70 -4.39 24.39
C GLN A 495 -5.85 -5.35 24.09
N ALA A 496 -7.08 -4.87 24.13
CA ALA A 496 -8.23 -5.61 23.64
C ALA A 496 -9.09 -4.69 22.81
N TRP A 497 -9.62 -5.22 21.71
CA TRP A 497 -10.57 -4.49 20.87
C TRP A 497 -11.68 -5.39 20.38
N ALA A 498 -12.79 -4.75 20.03
CA ALA A 498 -13.90 -5.36 19.34
C ALA A 498 -14.40 -4.41 18.23
N GLY A 499 -14.94 -5.01 17.18
CA GLY A 499 -15.53 -4.30 16.05
C GLY A 499 -16.24 -5.29 15.13
N GLU A 500 -16.99 -4.77 14.16
CA GLU A 500 -17.74 -5.60 13.22
C GLU A 500 -16.80 -6.34 12.25
N SER A 501 -15.61 -5.79 11.98
CA SER A 501 -14.53 -6.42 11.20
C SER A 501 -13.16 -6.27 11.92
N ASP A 502 -12.05 -6.56 11.23
CA ASP A 502 -10.66 -6.41 11.75
C ASP A 502 -9.79 -5.63 10.75
N LEU A 503 -10.37 -4.60 10.10
CA LEU A 503 -9.74 -3.72 9.10
C LEU A 503 -8.93 -2.57 9.75
N ALA A 504 -8.46 -2.79 10.97
CA ALA A 504 -7.82 -1.78 11.84
C ALA A 504 -8.72 -0.56 12.16
N ASP A 505 -10.04 -0.78 12.24
CA ASP A 505 -11.11 0.18 12.54
C ASP A 505 -11.96 -0.26 13.77
N PRO A 506 -11.35 -0.39 14.97
CA PRO A 506 -12.04 -0.97 16.12
C PRO A 506 -13.10 -0.03 16.70
N ALA A 507 -14.36 -0.48 16.71
CA ALA A 507 -15.49 0.21 17.36
C ALA A 507 -15.30 0.37 18.88
N ALA A 508 -14.50 -0.49 19.52
CA ALA A 508 -14.15 -0.40 20.93
C ALA A 508 -12.70 -0.83 21.17
N GLU A 509 -11.92 -0.04 21.93
CA GLU A 509 -10.52 -0.33 22.26
C GLU A 509 -10.23 -0.09 23.75
N VAL A 510 -9.52 -1.02 24.39
CA VAL A 510 -8.96 -0.88 25.75
C VAL A 510 -7.47 -1.18 25.72
N ARG A 511 -6.65 -0.28 26.25
CA ARG A 511 -5.19 -0.47 26.39
C ARG A 511 -4.76 -0.23 27.84
N ILE A 512 -3.96 -1.15 28.38
CA ILE A 512 -3.34 -1.05 29.71
C ILE A 512 -1.85 -1.33 29.56
N SER A 513 -1.01 -0.38 29.99
CA SER A 513 0.42 -0.63 30.20
C SER A 513 0.62 -1.21 31.60
N ASP A 514 1.18 -2.42 31.70
CA ASP A 514 1.43 -3.11 32.97
C ASP A 514 2.59 -4.11 32.84
N ASP A 515 3.41 -4.23 33.89
CA ASP A 515 4.56 -5.14 33.94
C ASP A 515 4.11 -6.56 34.34
N LEU A 516 3.16 -7.10 33.59
CA LEU A 516 2.59 -8.42 33.83
C LEU A 516 3.50 -9.51 33.25
N GLY A 517 4.14 -10.28 34.13
CA GLY A 517 4.90 -11.49 33.75
C GLY A 517 3.99 -12.64 33.30
N LEU A 518 3.28 -12.47 32.18
CA LEU A 518 2.24 -13.39 31.73
C LEU A 518 2.79 -14.81 31.49
N PRO A 519 2.41 -15.81 32.30
CA PRO A 519 2.96 -17.15 32.23
C PRO A 519 2.28 -17.98 31.13
N SER A 520 3.01 -18.96 30.59
CA SER A 520 2.43 -19.91 29.62
C SER A 520 1.32 -20.73 30.29
N ALA A 521 0.10 -20.59 29.78
CA ALA A 521 -1.10 -21.26 30.29
C ALA A 521 -2.11 -21.46 29.16
N PRO A 522 -3.06 -22.41 29.27
CA PRO A 522 -4.17 -22.52 28.34
C PRO A 522 -5.03 -21.25 28.33
N VAL A 523 -5.41 -20.78 27.14
CA VAL A 523 -6.44 -19.75 26.99
C VAL A 523 -7.75 -20.33 27.50
N ARG A 524 -8.51 -19.55 28.28
CA ARG A 524 -9.84 -19.97 28.76
C ARG A 524 -10.90 -19.00 28.25
N LEU A 525 -11.98 -19.56 27.71
CA LEU A 525 -13.17 -18.83 27.31
C LEU A 525 -14.30 -19.18 28.27
N ARG A 526 -15.12 -18.20 28.66
CA ARG A 526 -16.26 -18.39 29.57
C ARG A 526 -17.44 -17.53 29.14
N GLY A 527 -18.65 -18.07 29.24
CA GLY A 527 -19.87 -17.35 28.89
C GLY A 527 -20.86 -18.23 28.14
N HIS A 528 -21.70 -17.58 27.34
CA HIS A 528 -22.62 -18.19 26.39
C HIS A 528 -22.48 -17.48 25.03
N GLY A 529 -22.61 -18.20 23.91
CA GLY A 529 -22.55 -17.60 22.57
C GLY A 529 -22.01 -18.53 21.50
N LEU A 530 -22.00 -18.05 20.26
CA LEU A 530 -21.36 -18.72 19.12
C LEU A 530 -20.00 -18.08 18.82
N LEU A 531 -19.04 -18.91 18.45
CA LEU A 531 -17.66 -18.55 18.13
C LEU A 531 -17.27 -19.09 16.76
N ASP A 532 -16.49 -18.32 16.02
CA ASP A 532 -15.75 -18.81 14.86
C ASP A 532 -14.38 -18.09 14.71
N ASN A 533 -13.56 -18.46 13.72
CA ASN A 533 -12.27 -17.87 13.37
C ASN A 533 -11.27 -17.77 14.54
N LEU A 534 -11.29 -18.76 15.44
CA LEU A 534 -10.51 -18.77 16.67
C LEU A 534 -9.04 -19.07 16.40
N THR A 535 -8.21 -18.02 16.49
CA THR A 535 -6.75 -18.14 16.38
C THR A 535 -6.06 -17.74 17.68
N VAL A 536 -4.97 -18.47 17.99
CA VAL A 536 -4.07 -18.16 19.11
C VAL A 536 -2.64 -18.23 18.58
N ARG A 537 -1.92 -17.10 18.66
CA ARG A 537 -0.55 -16.92 18.13
C ARG A 537 0.31 -16.10 19.10
N PRO A 538 1.64 -16.14 19.01
CA PRO A 538 2.48 -15.06 19.53
C PRO A 538 2.22 -13.78 18.73
N VAL A 539 2.51 -12.60 19.30
CA VAL A 539 2.42 -11.35 18.54
C VAL A 539 3.58 -11.27 17.54
N ALA A 540 3.28 -10.82 16.32
CA ALA A 540 4.25 -10.64 15.25
C ALA A 540 5.41 -9.74 15.70
N ARG A 541 6.64 -10.21 15.51
CA ARG A 541 7.81 -9.31 15.56
C ARG A 541 7.82 -8.45 14.30
N GLN A 542 8.01 -7.15 14.50
CA GLN A 542 8.16 -6.15 13.43
C GLN A 542 9.63 -5.73 13.31
N ALA A 543 10.02 -5.21 12.15
CA ALA A 543 11.28 -4.51 11.99
C ALA A 543 11.27 -3.20 12.80
N THR A 544 12.36 -2.92 13.51
CA THR A 544 12.51 -1.70 14.34
C THR A 544 13.42 -0.65 13.71
N ARG A 545 13.87 -0.88 12.48
CA ARG A 545 14.76 0.00 11.71
C ARG A 545 14.42 -0.11 10.24
N LEU A 546 14.53 1.00 9.52
CA LEU A 546 14.44 1.02 8.07
C LEU A 546 15.57 0.19 7.44
N VAL A 547 15.35 -0.28 6.21
CA VAL A 547 16.45 -0.76 5.37
C VAL A 547 17.48 0.34 5.14
N ALA A 548 18.74 -0.05 4.92
CA ALA A 548 19.80 0.90 4.63
C ALA A 548 19.49 1.71 3.37
N THR A 549 19.71 3.01 3.44
CA THR A 549 19.65 3.93 2.30
C THR A 549 21.07 4.34 1.89
N PRO A 550 21.29 4.79 0.65
CA PRO A 550 22.62 5.21 0.20
C PRO A 550 23.18 6.36 1.06
N THR A 551 24.47 6.32 1.34
CA THR A 551 25.17 7.37 2.09
C THR A 551 26.30 7.98 1.28
N ALA A 552 26.46 9.30 1.39
CA ALA A 552 27.54 10.02 0.71
C ALA A 552 28.90 9.69 1.35
N GLY A 553 29.82 9.18 0.54
CA GLY A 553 31.18 8.81 0.91
C GLY A 553 32.17 9.95 0.69
N ARG A 554 33.32 9.63 0.07
CA ARG A 554 34.28 10.67 -0.35
C ARG A 554 33.73 11.46 -1.53
N LEU A 555 34.07 12.74 -1.62
CA LEU A 555 33.93 13.52 -2.84
C LEU A 555 34.78 12.88 -3.96
N LEU A 556 34.24 12.88 -5.17
CA LEU A 556 34.85 12.37 -6.40
C LEU A 556 35.20 13.51 -7.36
N SER A 557 34.26 14.45 -7.51
CA SER A 557 34.38 15.69 -8.27
C SER A 557 33.32 16.69 -7.81
N ASP A 558 33.56 17.96 -8.09
CA ASP A 558 32.71 19.09 -7.72
C ASP A 558 32.72 20.15 -8.82
N GLU A 559 31.58 20.81 -8.98
CA GLU A 559 31.42 22.10 -9.63
C GLU A 559 30.86 23.06 -8.56
N GLU A 560 31.51 24.21 -8.40
CA GLU A 560 31.16 25.26 -7.43
C GLU A 560 30.79 26.57 -8.14
N PHE A 561 30.58 26.52 -9.46
CA PHE A 561 30.25 27.63 -10.36
C PHE A 561 31.19 28.84 -10.17
N SER A 562 32.49 28.55 -10.22
CA SER A 562 33.56 29.56 -10.16
C SER A 562 34.08 29.97 -11.54
N ASP A 563 33.80 29.19 -12.58
CA ASP A 563 34.13 29.47 -13.98
C ASP A 563 32.90 30.01 -14.73
N PRO A 564 32.90 31.27 -15.21
CA PRO A 564 31.78 31.81 -15.98
C PRO A 564 31.64 31.22 -17.38
N ASP A 565 32.70 30.59 -17.92
CA ASP A 565 32.65 29.94 -19.24
C ASP A 565 32.10 28.49 -19.18
N LEU A 566 31.81 27.97 -17.97
CA LEU A 566 31.28 26.63 -17.70
C LEU A 566 32.10 25.51 -18.39
N ALA A 567 33.44 25.59 -18.33
CA ALA A 567 34.31 24.64 -19.00
C ALA A 567 34.12 23.20 -18.47
N GLY A 568 33.76 22.28 -19.38
CA GLY A 568 33.45 20.88 -19.06
C GLY A 568 31.96 20.55 -19.13
N TRP A 569 31.09 21.55 -19.17
CA TRP A 569 29.66 21.37 -19.41
C TRP A 569 29.31 21.34 -20.91
N THR A 570 28.12 20.83 -21.25
CA THR A 570 27.62 20.73 -22.62
C THR A 570 26.13 21.09 -22.66
N TRP A 571 25.75 22.05 -23.49
CA TRP A 571 24.35 22.41 -23.70
C TRP A 571 23.64 21.46 -24.68
N VAL A 572 22.41 21.07 -24.33
CA VAL A 572 21.36 20.73 -25.29
C VAL A 572 20.40 21.91 -25.32
N ARG A 573 20.32 22.61 -26.46
CA ARG A 573 19.60 23.91 -26.61
C ARG A 573 20.13 24.95 -25.61
N PRO A 574 21.16 25.76 -25.95
CA PRO A 574 21.71 26.74 -25.02
C PRO A 574 20.70 27.83 -24.64
N ASP A 575 20.60 28.13 -23.35
CA ASP A 575 19.91 29.32 -22.86
C ASP A 575 20.89 30.51 -22.83
N ALA A 576 20.48 31.65 -23.39
CA ALA A 576 21.31 32.85 -23.48
C ALA A 576 21.23 33.75 -22.23
N ASP A 577 20.21 33.57 -21.40
CA ASP A 577 19.99 34.32 -20.16
C ASP A 577 20.55 33.58 -18.93
N ALA A 578 20.91 32.29 -19.09
CA ALA A 578 21.63 31.52 -18.07
C ALA A 578 23.06 32.05 -17.86
N SER A 579 23.49 32.18 -16.60
CA SER A 579 24.78 32.78 -16.26
C SER A 579 25.35 32.29 -14.93
N VAL A 580 26.67 32.42 -14.74
CA VAL A 580 27.31 32.23 -13.45
C VAL A 580 27.49 33.59 -12.77
N THR A 581 26.81 33.78 -11.64
CA THR A 581 26.84 35.05 -10.88
C THR A 581 26.98 34.77 -9.39
N GLY A 582 28.02 35.33 -8.76
CA GLY A 582 28.19 35.28 -7.30
C GLY A 582 28.57 33.90 -6.73
N GLY A 583 29.13 33.00 -7.55
CA GLY A 583 29.40 31.61 -7.13
C GLY A 583 28.15 30.71 -7.16
N GLN A 584 27.18 31.05 -8.01
CA GLN A 584 26.00 30.25 -8.31
C GLN A 584 25.78 30.21 -9.82
N PHE A 585 25.27 29.09 -10.33
CA PHE A 585 24.67 29.06 -11.66
C PHE A 585 23.21 29.50 -11.56
N VAL A 586 22.89 30.57 -12.27
CA VAL A 586 21.57 31.19 -12.37
C VAL A 586 20.97 30.76 -13.70
N PHE A 587 19.86 30.03 -13.64
CA PHE A 587 19.16 29.49 -14.80
C PHE A 587 17.70 29.95 -14.74
N PRO A 588 17.32 31.01 -15.48
CA PRO A 588 15.95 31.50 -15.54
C PRO A 588 14.97 30.38 -15.89
N VAL A 589 13.78 30.36 -15.27
CA VAL A 589 12.78 29.32 -15.56
C VAL A 589 12.16 29.61 -16.93
N GLN A 590 12.50 28.80 -17.94
CA GLN A 590 12.00 28.96 -19.31
C GLN A 590 10.55 28.43 -19.46
N SER A 591 9.87 28.85 -20.53
CA SER A 591 8.50 28.40 -20.84
C SER A 591 8.42 27.02 -21.49
N GLY A 592 9.50 26.54 -22.10
CA GLY A 592 9.57 25.17 -22.62
C GLY A 592 9.64 24.15 -21.49
N ASP A 593 9.18 22.92 -21.76
CA ASP A 593 9.40 21.75 -20.90
C ASP A 593 10.28 20.73 -21.64
N LEU A 594 10.74 19.70 -20.92
CA LEU A 594 11.47 18.56 -21.48
C LEU A 594 10.53 17.38 -21.76
N ALA A 595 9.37 17.33 -21.09
CA ALA A 595 8.36 16.30 -21.29
C ALA A 595 7.28 16.73 -22.31
N GLY A 596 6.71 15.75 -23.01
CA GLY A 596 5.62 15.96 -23.97
C GLY A 596 6.07 16.39 -25.37
N ASP A 597 5.10 16.75 -26.22
CA ASP A 597 5.31 16.94 -27.66
C ASP A 597 6.08 18.24 -28.02
N ASP A 598 6.05 19.25 -27.14
CA ASP A 598 6.76 20.54 -27.28
C ASP A 598 8.12 20.55 -26.53
N ALA A 599 8.81 19.40 -26.49
CA ALA A 599 10.06 19.18 -25.75
C ALA A 599 11.22 20.07 -26.23
N HIS A 600 11.31 21.28 -25.69
CA HIS A 600 12.22 22.34 -26.14
C HIS A 600 13.03 22.97 -25.01
N ALA A 601 12.89 22.49 -23.77
CA ALA A 601 13.68 22.98 -22.64
C ALA A 601 15.19 22.79 -22.85
N SER A 602 15.93 23.85 -22.52
CA SER A 602 17.39 23.90 -22.41
C SER A 602 17.88 22.98 -21.29
N VAL A 603 18.94 22.19 -21.55
CA VAL A 603 19.56 21.27 -20.58
C VAL A 603 21.07 21.49 -20.54
N LEU A 604 21.63 21.71 -19.35
CA LEU A 604 23.07 21.85 -19.14
C LEU A 604 23.63 20.52 -18.59
N LEU A 605 24.44 19.80 -19.37
CA LEU A 605 24.93 18.45 -19.08
C LEU A 605 26.41 18.40 -18.66
N HIS A 606 26.73 17.53 -17.72
CA HIS A 606 28.07 17.15 -17.27
C HIS A 606 28.23 15.62 -17.33
N ASP A 607 29.45 15.15 -17.61
CA ASP A 607 29.73 13.72 -17.65
C ASP A 607 29.77 13.11 -16.24
N PRO A 608 29.18 11.93 -16.01
CA PRO A 608 29.24 11.28 -14.71
C PRO A 608 30.68 10.81 -14.40
N PRO A 609 31.07 10.65 -13.12
CA PRO A 609 32.39 10.18 -12.74
C PRO A 609 32.76 8.86 -13.43
N THR A 610 33.93 8.82 -14.07
CA THR A 610 34.45 7.61 -14.75
C THR A 610 34.90 6.50 -13.78
N THR A 611 34.72 6.71 -12.47
CA THR A 611 35.07 5.75 -11.42
C THR A 611 34.19 4.51 -11.46
N LYS A 612 34.79 3.33 -11.34
CA LYS A 612 34.04 2.07 -11.14
C LYS A 612 33.38 2.07 -9.77
N GLY A 613 32.04 1.98 -9.75
CA GLY A 613 31.24 1.82 -8.54
C GLY A 613 30.02 2.74 -8.53
N ASP A 614 29.23 2.63 -7.46
CA ASP A 614 28.04 3.44 -7.23
C ASP A 614 28.42 4.85 -6.74
N TRP A 615 27.62 5.84 -7.11
CA TRP A 615 27.87 7.25 -6.78
C TRP A 615 26.58 8.02 -6.52
N ILE A 616 26.71 9.17 -5.87
CA ILE A 616 25.62 10.09 -5.56
C ILE A 616 25.99 11.44 -6.15
N VAL A 617 25.14 12.01 -7.00
CA VAL A 617 25.21 13.43 -7.33
C VAL A 617 24.28 14.21 -6.41
N GLU A 618 24.72 15.40 -6.00
CA GLU A 618 23.99 16.33 -5.15
C GLU A 618 24.07 17.76 -5.71
N THR A 619 22.96 18.48 -5.63
CA THR A 619 22.94 19.94 -5.75
C THR A 619 22.15 20.56 -4.60
N LYS A 620 22.36 21.86 -4.39
CA LYS A 620 21.51 22.73 -3.58
C LYS A 620 20.90 23.76 -4.51
N LEU A 621 19.58 23.72 -4.63
CA LEU A 621 18.76 24.55 -5.49
C LEU A 621 17.95 25.53 -4.65
N ASP A 622 18.07 26.82 -4.93
CA ASP A 622 17.06 27.82 -4.56
C ASP A 622 16.18 28.15 -5.76
N LEU A 623 14.87 28.18 -5.54
CA LEU A 623 13.85 28.45 -6.55
C LEU A 623 12.59 28.89 -5.80
N ASP A 624 12.20 30.16 -5.97
CA ASP A 624 10.96 30.67 -5.40
C ASP A 624 9.78 30.35 -6.32
N LEU A 625 8.84 29.60 -5.77
CA LEU A 625 7.60 29.15 -6.40
C LEU A 625 6.35 29.81 -5.80
N GLY A 626 6.51 30.72 -4.82
CA GLY A 626 5.41 31.38 -4.10
C GLY A 626 4.34 30.44 -3.55
N ILE A 627 3.22 31.01 -3.09
CA ILE A 627 1.96 30.28 -2.83
C ILE A 627 0.71 31.09 -3.22
N ASP A 628 0.83 32.42 -3.30
CA ASP A 628 -0.30 33.34 -3.51
C ASP A 628 -0.72 33.52 -4.99
N GLU A 629 0.02 32.90 -5.93
CA GLU A 629 -0.21 33.00 -7.37
C GLU A 629 0.02 31.65 -8.09
N VAL A 630 -0.62 31.49 -9.25
CA VAL A 630 -0.52 30.27 -10.07
C VAL A 630 0.79 30.27 -10.83
N ARG A 631 1.59 29.22 -10.63
CA ARG A 631 2.94 29.04 -11.17
C ARG A 631 3.10 27.67 -11.85
N ASN A 632 2.08 27.25 -12.60
CA ASN A 632 2.10 25.96 -13.29
C ASN A 632 2.95 26.08 -14.58
N TYR A 633 3.92 25.21 -14.85
CA TYR A 633 4.52 24.16 -14.00
C TYR A 633 5.99 24.51 -13.73
N GLN A 634 6.23 25.67 -13.11
CA GLN A 634 7.58 26.18 -12.83
C GLN A 634 8.38 25.14 -12.04
N GLN A 635 9.51 24.71 -12.59
CA GLN A 635 10.34 23.66 -12.00
C GLN A 635 11.82 23.78 -12.35
N ALA A 636 12.69 23.32 -11.45
CA ALA A 636 14.11 23.17 -11.71
C ALA A 636 14.73 22.07 -10.84
N GLY A 637 15.86 21.50 -11.28
CA GLY A 637 16.46 20.37 -10.59
C GLY A 637 17.56 19.64 -11.34
N LEU A 638 17.75 18.36 -10.94
CA LEU A 638 18.75 17.44 -11.48
C LEU A 638 18.11 16.50 -12.51
N VAL A 639 18.74 16.33 -13.67
CA VAL A 639 18.30 15.32 -14.66
C VAL A 639 19.35 14.24 -14.86
N ALA A 640 18.90 12.98 -14.89
CA ALA A 640 19.60 11.85 -15.50
C ALA A 640 19.10 11.71 -16.94
N TYR A 641 19.93 12.11 -17.90
CA TYR A 641 19.54 12.39 -19.28
C TYR A 641 20.32 11.51 -20.27
N ARG A 642 19.61 10.89 -21.22
CA ARG A 642 20.23 10.27 -22.41
C ARG A 642 19.92 11.06 -23.68
N ASN A 643 18.66 11.42 -23.83
CA ASN A 643 18.09 12.21 -24.92
C ASN A 643 16.69 12.67 -24.47
N ASP A 644 16.04 13.48 -25.30
CA ASP A 644 14.69 14.00 -25.04
C ASP A 644 13.64 12.87 -24.89
N ASP A 645 13.89 11.67 -25.43
CA ASP A 645 12.99 10.52 -25.38
C ASP A 645 13.28 9.51 -24.24
N ASP A 646 14.36 9.69 -23.46
CA ASP A 646 14.75 8.81 -22.34
C ASP A 646 15.50 9.58 -21.23
N PHE A 647 14.75 10.14 -20.27
CA PHE A 647 15.30 10.86 -19.11
C PHE A 647 14.50 10.63 -17.83
N ALA A 648 15.11 10.99 -16.69
CA ALA A 648 14.44 11.14 -15.39
C ALA A 648 14.92 12.42 -14.69
N ARG A 649 13.99 13.29 -14.28
CA ARG A 649 14.27 14.63 -13.72
C ARG A 649 13.75 14.75 -12.29
N LEU A 650 14.57 15.25 -11.37
CA LEU A 650 14.25 15.40 -9.95
C LEU A 650 14.22 16.90 -9.63
N ASP A 651 13.01 17.47 -9.52
CA ASP A 651 12.80 18.92 -9.56
C ASP A 651 11.96 19.42 -8.38
N LYS A 652 12.30 20.61 -7.86
CA LYS A 652 11.37 21.42 -7.04
C LYS A 652 10.35 22.04 -8.00
N VAL A 653 9.07 21.72 -7.85
CA VAL A 653 8.00 22.04 -8.83
C VAL A 653 6.74 22.62 -8.17
N ALA A 654 6.11 23.57 -8.86
CA ALA A 654 4.76 24.04 -8.56
C ALA A 654 3.72 23.28 -9.39
N ILE A 655 2.80 22.59 -8.70
CA ILE A 655 1.70 21.82 -9.30
C ILE A 655 0.40 22.39 -8.73
N TRP A 656 -0.25 23.28 -9.48
CA TRP A 656 -1.42 24.04 -9.04
C TRP A 656 -1.13 24.82 -7.75
N ASN A 657 -1.89 24.57 -6.68
CA ASN A 657 -1.69 25.14 -5.36
C ASN A 657 -0.65 24.39 -4.49
N THR A 658 -0.05 23.31 -5.01
CA THR A 658 0.93 22.50 -4.27
C THR A 658 2.37 22.84 -4.66
N ARG A 659 3.30 22.65 -3.73
CA ARG A 659 4.75 22.83 -3.87
C ARG A 659 5.43 21.54 -3.46
N GLN A 660 6.08 20.88 -4.41
CA GLN A 660 6.48 19.48 -4.30
C GLN A 660 7.89 19.26 -4.84
N VAL A 661 8.48 18.11 -4.54
CA VAL A 661 9.60 17.57 -5.32
C VAL A 661 9.10 16.38 -6.13
N GLU A 662 9.14 16.49 -7.45
CA GLU A 662 8.77 15.43 -8.40
C GLU A 662 10.03 14.75 -8.93
N PHE A 663 10.00 13.41 -9.04
CA PHE A 663 10.95 12.64 -9.83
C PHE A 663 10.25 12.14 -11.10
N GLY A 664 10.21 13.00 -12.11
CA GLY A 664 9.59 12.78 -13.41
C GLY A 664 10.38 11.81 -14.29
N ARG A 665 9.70 11.17 -15.24
CA ARG A 665 10.25 10.17 -16.16
C ARG A 665 9.58 10.30 -17.53
N GLN A 666 10.37 10.34 -18.59
CA GLN A 666 9.92 10.15 -19.96
C GLN A 666 10.73 9.04 -20.62
N LEU A 667 10.07 8.11 -21.32
CA LEU A 667 10.72 7.03 -22.08
C LEU A 667 9.94 6.68 -23.35
N VAL A 668 10.63 6.18 -24.38
CA VAL A 668 10.00 5.54 -25.56
C VAL A 668 9.21 4.31 -25.11
N ALA A 669 7.89 4.41 -25.17
CA ALA A 669 6.96 3.39 -24.68
C ALA A 669 6.65 2.31 -25.73
N THR A 670 6.86 2.60 -27.02
CA THR A 670 6.43 1.75 -28.13
C THR A 670 7.47 1.65 -29.24
N ALA A 671 7.41 0.56 -30.01
CA ALA A 671 8.36 0.28 -31.09
C ALA A 671 8.25 1.25 -32.29
N ASP A 672 7.17 2.02 -32.40
CA ASP A 672 6.99 3.11 -33.37
C ASP A 672 7.52 4.47 -32.86
N GLY A 673 8.10 4.52 -31.67
CA GLY A 673 8.81 5.70 -31.14
C GLY A 673 7.98 6.64 -30.26
N ARG A 674 6.72 6.32 -29.94
CA ARG A 674 5.90 7.19 -29.07
C ARG A 674 6.44 7.16 -27.63
N THR A 675 6.59 8.34 -27.04
CA THR A 675 7.01 8.49 -25.64
C THR A 675 5.82 8.40 -24.69
N ALA A 676 6.08 7.90 -23.48
CA ALA A 676 5.21 8.07 -22.32
C ALA A 676 5.93 8.96 -21.30
N TRP A 677 5.16 9.77 -20.57
CA TRP A 677 5.66 10.59 -19.47
C TRP A 677 4.83 10.37 -18.21
N GLY A 678 5.46 10.59 -17.06
CA GLY A 678 4.85 10.51 -15.74
C GLY A 678 5.85 10.90 -14.67
N GLY A 679 5.54 10.63 -13.40
CA GLY A 679 6.40 11.03 -12.30
C GLY A 679 5.98 10.44 -10.97
N SER A 680 6.93 10.48 -10.01
CA SER A 680 6.69 10.13 -8.61
C SER A 680 6.97 11.34 -7.74
N ILE A 681 6.03 11.76 -6.89
CA ILE A 681 6.30 12.76 -5.85
C ILE A 681 7.22 12.13 -4.80
N GLN A 682 8.22 12.88 -4.33
CA GLN A 682 9.25 12.40 -3.39
C GLN A 682 9.05 12.92 -1.96
N ALA A 683 8.88 14.23 -1.81
CA ALA A 683 8.72 14.92 -0.53
C ALA A 683 8.24 16.35 -0.78
N ARG A 684 7.91 17.09 0.29
CA ARG A 684 7.87 18.55 0.23
C ARG A 684 9.28 19.14 0.10
N PRO A 685 9.48 20.19 -0.70
CA PRO A 685 10.71 20.97 -0.69
C PRO A 685 10.81 21.81 0.60
N ALA A 686 11.93 22.51 0.75
CA ALA A 686 11.99 23.66 1.66
C ALA A 686 11.36 24.89 0.99
N ASP A 687 10.91 25.83 1.81
CA ASP A 687 10.38 27.11 1.34
C ASP A 687 11.45 27.86 0.51
N GLY A 688 12.69 27.90 1.04
CA GLY A 688 13.89 28.36 0.33
C GLY A 688 14.73 27.21 -0.27
N PRO A 689 16.06 27.20 -0.07
CA PRO A 689 16.94 26.23 -0.69
C PRO A 689 16.63 24.78 -0.33
N THR A 690 16.53 23.94 -1.35
CA THR A 690 16.28 22.49 -1.24
C THR A 690 17.48 21.74 -1.79
N TRP A 691 17.92 20.71 -1.06
CA TRP A 691 19.00 19.83 -1.50
C TRP A 691 18.42 18.60 -2.19
N LEU A 692 18.93 18.30 -3.36
CA LEU A 692 18.46 17.22 -4.23
C LEU A 692 19.60 16.23 -4.47
N ARG A 693 19.30 14.93 -4.47
CA ARG A 693 20.26 13.86 -4.74
C ARG A 693 19.70 12.82 -5.72
N LEU A 694 20.57 12.34 -6.59
CA LEU A 694 20.36 11.09 -7.34
C LEU A 694 21.49 10.12 -6.98
N ALA A 695 21.14 8.97 -6.40
CA ALA A 695 22.07 7.85 -6.20
C ALA A 695 22.00 6.90 -7.39
N TYR A 696 23.12 6.76 -8.10
CA TYR A 696 23.31 5.82 -9.18
C TYR A 696 23.79 4.46 -8.66
N HIS A 697 23.15 3.39 -9.13
CA HIS A 697 23.60 2.02 -8.98
C HIS A 697 23.53 1.30 -10.33
N ARG A 698 24.55 0.48 -10.64
CA ARG A 698 24.51 -0.41 -11.81
C ARG A 698 24.24 -1.86 -11.40
N THR A 699 23.18 -2.43 -11.94
CA THR A 699 22.74 -3.79 -11.62
C THR A 699 23.65 -4.86 -12.25
N ALA A 700 23.48 -6.12 -11.85
CA ALA A 700 24.25 -7.25 -12.36
C ALA A 700 23.96 -7.57 -13.85
N ASP A 701 22.74 -7.32 -14.31
CA ASP A 701 22.31 -7.37 -15.72
C ASP A 701 22.64 -6.08 -16.49
N GLY A 702 23.18 -5.06 -15.80
CA GLY A 702 23.81 -3.89 -16.40
C GLY A 702 22.88 -2.69 -16.61
N GLU A 703 21.63 -2.76 -16.15
CA GLU A 703 20.70 -1.62 -16.02
C GLU A 703 21.28 -0.52 -15.13
N HIS A 704 20.78 0.70 -15.33
CA HIS A 704 21.16 1.86 -14.54
C HIS A 704 19.98 2.30 -13.68
N ARG A 705 20.15 2.30 -12.35
CA ARG A 705 19.12 2.70 -11.39
C ARG A 705 19.50 4.02 -10.74
N PHE A 706 18.56 4.95 -10.71
CA PHE A 706 18.71 6.25 -10.07
C PHE A 706 17.67 6.37 -8.96
N ARG A 707 18.10 6.49 -7.70
CA ARG A 707 17.22 6.72 -6.54
C ARG A 707 17.23 8.20 -6.17
N ALA A 708 16.04 8.81 -6.09
CA ALA A 708 15.90 10.19 -5.64
C ALA A 708 16.00 10.32 -4.12
N ALA A 709 16.56 11.45 -3.67
CA ALA A 709 16.41 11.92 -2.30
C ALA A 709 16.34 13.44 -2.19
N VAL A 710 15.65 13.88 -1.15
CA VAL A 710 15.40 15.30 -0.84
C VAL A 710 15.86 15.60 0.58
N SER A 711 16.46 16.77 0.77
CA SER A 711 16.73 17.33 2.09
C SER A 711 16.37 18.81 2.14
N ARG A 712 15.82 19.23 3.29
CA ARG A 712 15.41 20.62 3.56
C ARG A 712 16.45 21.39 4.40
N ASP A 713 17.51 20.71 4.83
CA ASP A 713 18.56 21.25 5.71
C ASP A 713 19.99 20.77 5.36
N GLY A 714 20.15 20.04 4.26
CA GLY A 714 21.39 19.41 3.81
C GLY A 714 21.87 18.21 4.66
N ARG A 715 21.15 17.85 5.73
CA ARG A 715 21.59 16.87 6.74
C ARG A 715 20.69 15.65 6.81
N HIS A 716 19.37 15.86 6.89
CA HIS A 716 18.37 14.80 6.98
C HIS A 716 17.79 14.54 5.59
N TRP A 717 17.88 13.29 5.13
CA TRP A 717 17.56 12.90 3.75
C TRP A 717 16.39 11.93 3.68
N ILE A 718 15.34 12.34 2.97
CA ILE A 718 14.19 11.50 2.62
C ILE A 718 14.54 10.81 1.31
N TRP A 719 14.73 9.49 1.35
CA TRP A 719 15.06 8.66 0.18
C TRP A 719 13.79 8.02 -0.40
N GLY A 720 13.43 8.40 -1.62
CA GLY A 720 12.20 7.97 -2.26
C GLY A 720 12.42 6.95 -3.38
N ALA A 721 11.72 7.18 -4.48
CA ALA A 721 11.55 6.28 -5.61
C ALA A 721 12.85 6.05 -6.41
N VAL A 722 12.88 4.94 -7.13
CA VAL A 722 13.93 4.59 -8.08
C VAL A 722 13.37 4.56 -9.49
N TRP A 723 14.08 5.16 -10.44
CA TRP A 723 13.88 4.94 -11.87
C TRP A 723 14.97 4.05 -12.45
N THR A 724 14.58 3.17 -13.37
CA THR A 724 15.48 2.22 -14.04
C THR A 724 15.55 2.52 -15.53
N PHE A 725 16.77 2.56 -16.05
CA PHE A 725 17.08 2.70 -17.47
C PHE A 725 17.70 1.39 -17.98
N ALA A 726 17.39 1.04 -19.23
CA ALA A 726 17.95 -0.14 -19.88
C ALA A 726 19.49 -0.14 -19.90
N ALA A 727 20.12 -1.31 -19.93
CA ALA A 727 21.57 -1.44 -20.01
C ALA A 727 22.16 -0.71 -21.24
N GLY A 728 23.34 -0.11 -21.08
CA GLY A 728 24.03 0.59 -22.16
C GLY A 728 24.92 1.71 -21.64
N GLU A 729 24.92 2.85 -22.32
CA GLU A 729 25.53 4.09 -21.83
C GLU A 729 24.82 4.59 -20.56
N VAL A 730 25.62 5.11 -19.63
CA VAL A 730 25.13 5.71 -18.38
C VAL A 730 24.53 7.08 -18.72
N PRO A 731 23.29 7.40 -18.30
CA PRO A 731 22.74 8.74 -18.48
C PRO A 731 23.70 9.82 -17.96
N ARG A 732 23.90 10.89 -18.74
CA ARG A 732 24.64 12.07 -18.29
C ARG A 732 23.83 12.76 -17.19
N ILE A 733 24.51 13.50 -16.31
CA ILE A 733 23.83 14.31 -15.29
C ILE A 733 23.76 15.74 -15.77
N GLY A 734 22.63 16.41 -15.55
CA GLY A 734 22.50 17.82 -15.88
C GLY A 734 21.61 18.60 -14.95
N LEU A 735 21.49 19.89 -15.27
CA LEU A 735 20.59 20.85 -14.65
C LEU A 735 19.52 21.28 -15.64
N VAL A 736 18.30 21.48 -15.13
CA VAL A 736 17.12 21.95 -15.88
C VAL A 736 16.41 23.05 -15.11
N SER A 737 15.77 23.98 -15.83
CA SER A 737 14.94 25.07 -15.30
C SER A 737 13.85 25.38 -16.33
N GLN A 738 12.59 25.04 -16.07
CA GLN A 738 11.59 24.80 -17.12
C GLN A 738 10.13 24.85 -16.67
N GLY A 739 9.21 24.61 -17.62
CA GLY A 739 7.78 24.34 -17.39
C GLY A 739 6.89 25.58 -17.19
N GLY A 740 7.46 26.79 -17.15
CA GLY A 740 6.69 28.03 -17.09
C GLY A 740 7.52 29.27 -16.72
N SER A 741 7.49 30.31 -17.54
CA SER A 741 8.27 31.54 -17.33
C SER A 741 7.52 32.71 -16.70
N SER A 742 6.26 32.50 -16.29
CA SER A 742 5.40 33.56 -15.73
C SER A 742 4.82 33.18 -14.36
N PRO A 743 4.94 34.06 -13.35
CA PRO A 743 5.88 35.19 -13.28
C PRO A 743 7.34 34.75 -13.41
N ALA A 744 8.21 35.65 -13.86
CA ALA A 744 9.63 35.37 -14.00
C ALA A 744 10.27 35.03 -12.64
N THR A 745 11.09 33.98 -12.60
CA THR A 745 11.84 33.53 -11.43
C THR A 745 13.12 32.82 -11.89
N ASP A 746 14.14 32.82 -11.04
CA ASP A 746 15.42 32.17 -11.31
C ASP A 746 15.54 30.87 -10.52
N ALA A 747 16.01 29.80 -11.17
CA ALA A 747 16.63 28.68 -10.46
C ALA A 747 18.09 29.02 -10.17
N ARG A 748 18.53 28.83 -8.93
CA ARG A 748 19.89 29.14 -8.47
C ARG A 748 20.53 27.90 -7.88
N PHE A 749 21.57 27.40 -8.53
CA PHE A 749 22.30 26.21 -8.12
C PHE A 749 23.63 26.63 -7.49
N ASP A 750 23.86 26.27 -6.22
CA ASP A 750 25.10 26.60 -5.52
C ASP A 750 26.29 25.72 -5.99
N TYR A 751 26.03 24.45 -6.31
CA TYR A 751 27.06 23.48 -6.69
C TYR A 751 26.46 22.24 -7.36
N VAL A 752 27.29 21.45 -8.03
CA VAL A 752 27.00 20.05 -8.39
C VAL A 752 28.15 19.17 -7.93
N ARG A 753 27.90 18.30 -6.95
CA ARG A 753 28.93 17.47 -6.30
C ARG A 753 28.66 16.00 -6.47
N PHE A 754 29.69 15.24 -6.83
CA PHE A 754 29.64 13.78 -6.93
C PHE A 754 30.40 13.13 -5.78
N TYR A 755 29.75 12.18 -5.11
CA TYR A 755 30.32 11.40 -4.02
C TYR A 755 30.32 9.91 -4.37
N ALA A 756 31.28 9.15 -3.84
CA ALA A 756 31.16 7.69 -3.84
C ALA A 756 29.97 7.27 -2.96
N ALA A 757 29.12 6.36 -3.42
CA ALA A 757 28.05 5.82 -2.59
C ALA A 757 28.58 4.75 -1.62
N LYS A 758 27.91 4.60 -0.47
CA LYS A 758 28.13 3.55 0.54
C LYS A 758 26.80 3.05 1.08
#